data_AF-A0A966EH90-F1
#
_entry.id   AF-A0A966EH90-F1
#
_cell.length_a   1.000
_cell.length_b   1.000
_cell.length_c   1.000
_cell.angle_alpha   90.00
_cell.angle_beta   90.00
_cell.angle_gamma   90.00
#
_symmetry.space_group_name_H-M   'P 1'
#
loop_
_entity.id
_entity.type
_entity.pdbx_description
1 polymer ?
#
loop_
_entity_poly.entity_id
_entity_poly.type
_entity_poly.pdbx_seq_one_letter_code
_entity_poly.pdbx_strand_id
1 'polypeptide(L)'
;MNALQQVMNATAGAPGAVGEAQAKVRQTEVLGNLTALQHGNAPAGAGGAPVIDPALVGAGNTNVLRELKAANVTDGMGQIDVVMFDVVSMMFDFILDDENVPDPMKALIGRLQIPLLKVALIDKTFFSEKSHPARKLLNTLAEAAIGWNQGHDEGGAYYNQVDSYVHKVLEEFEDSVDVFNVVLEQLKEFLANQEEVAEESTQGAANALEGRERLELARVRAQATIAKSFHGKPIPDIIQKFFHNRWKELLVFCYFDEGEDSEGWRQSVETMEEVIWSLSPISSPEDRKKLVQLLPGLLNRVKDGMKQISLPADERKNFLAALANHHLAAVRASGGESDAAPAPTPEAVVEPAEETSNGVEAVLMQAVHRANAVIHRAAESKPECAGMGTTLVAARFHDNRVTVAHVGDSRLYRLKDGALQQLTLDHSLMQDLVNKGFYTPEEAKKNVKSNVITRAVGVEESVAPDVQEIHAEPGDLFLLCSDGLTDMVEDNEIEIRLQKHEDDLATASESLVALANKNGGRDNISVVLARVVQPFPASDEIQPVSELEKKIEFTGKTDVGRRRSHNEDGIAIDNDAGIAMVADGMGGCNAGEVASAMAVQIIMRALREELESAAAGAQADGDDELDWLSGAEDVDLEDTLSEQSVETITEEFLGFVDGLDVGHWLEFANADGTKTRGRLAWISPDSGRFLFTDLAGAKVVDATHHSLALELQRGNVKVIEGEPLVDRVMSNVTERLESGELPGTLH
;
A
#
# COMPACT_ATOMS: atom_id res chain seq x y z
N MET A 1 -44.58 3.72 -17.14
CA MET A 1 -44.88 4.05 -18.56
C MET A 1 -46.38 4.07 -18.87
N ASN A 2 -47.15 3.03 -18.54
CA ASN A 2 -48.61 3.03 -18.77
C ASN A 2 -49.34 4.16 -18.03
N ALA A 3 -48.88 4.56 -16.84
CA ALA A 3 -49.46 5.68 -16.12
C ALA A 3 -49.13 7.05 -16.73
N LEU A 4 -47.88 7.29 -17.16
CA LEU A 4 -47.50 8.53 -17.85
C LEU A 4 -48.28 8.68 -19.16
N GLN A 5 -48.46 7.56 -19.89
CA GLN A 5 -49.27 7.51 -21.10
C GLN A 5 -50.78 7.61 -20.82
N GLN A 6 -51.27 7.10 -19.68
CA GLN A 6 -52.64 7.31 -19.21
C GLN A 6 -52.89 8.77 -18.78
N VAL A 7 -51.95 9.43 -18.11
CA VAL A 7 -52.02 10.86 -17.76
C VAL A 7 -52.01 11.69 -19.03
N MET A 8 -51.08 11.43 -19.96
CA MET A 8 -51.04 12.07 -21.28
C MET A 8 -52.36 11.89 -22.05
N ASN A 9 -52.91 10.66 -22.07
CA ASN A 9 -54.18 10.36 -22.73
C ASN A 9 -55.41 10.94 -22.00
N ALA A 10 -55.37 11.08 -20.66
CA ALA A 10 -56.45 11.66 -19.86
C ALA A 10 -56.48 13.20 -19.98
N THR A 11 -55.33 13.84 -20.20
CA THR A 11 -55.22 15.28 -20.48
C THR A 11 -55.52 15.66 -21.93
N ALA A 12 -55.61 14.68 -22.85
CA ALA A 12 -55.90 14.88 -24.27
C ALA A 12 -57.40 15.15 -24.57
N GLY A 13 -58.08 15.94 -23.74
CA GLY A 13 -59.39 16.49 -24.10
C GLY A 13 -59.23 17.47 -25.26
N ALA A 14 -59.82 17.18 -26.41
CA ALA A 14 -59.62 17.93 -27.66
C ALA A 14 -59.89 19.44 -27.49
N PRO A 15 -58.88 20.31 -27.61
CA PRO A 15 -59.09 21.75 -27.68
C PRO A 15 -59.75 22.08 -29.02
N GLY A 16 -60.59 23.12 -29.08
CA GLY A 16 -61.04 23.65 -30.38
C GLY A 16 -59.85 24.16 -31.20
N ALA A 17 -59.92 24.08 -32.54
CA ALA A 17 -58.82 24.44 -33.46
C ALA A 17 -58.19 25.83 -33.22
N VAL A 18 -58.93 26.77 -32.63
CA VAL A 18 -58.43 28.11 -32.25
C VAL A 18 -57.51 28.05 -31.02
N GLY A 19 -57.81 27.17 -30.06
CA GLY A 19 -56.99 26.94 -28.87
C GLY A 19 -55.68 26.23 -29.18
N GLU A 20 -55.69 25.26 -30.12
CA GLU A 20 -54.46 24.60 -30.60
C GLU A 20 -53.52 25.57 -31.32
N ALA A 21 -54.05 26.45 -32.18
CA ALA A 21 -53.25 27.44 -32.88
C ALA A 21 -52.62 28.48 -31.92
N GLN A 22 -53.38 28.94 -30.90
CA GLN A 22 -52.86 29.85 -29.88
C GLN A 22 -51.83 29.19 -28.96
N ALA A 23 -52.05 27.94 -28.57
CA ALA A 23 -51.09 27.16 -27.78
C ALA A 23 -49.77 26.97 -28.56
N LYS A 24 -49.84 26.69 -29.87
CA LYS A 24 -48.66 26.49 -30.72
C LYS A 24 -47.84 27.78 -30.92
N VAL A 25 -48.50 28.93 -31.08
CA VAL A 25 -47.81 30.23 -31.14
C VAL A 25 -47.11 30.56 -29.82
N ARG A 26 -47.79 30.34 -28.69
CA ARG A 26 -47.18 30.53 -27.36
C ARG A 26 -46.04 29.55 -27.09
N GLN A 27 -46.15 28.31 -27.56
CA GLN A 27 -45.07 27.33 -27.47
C GLN A 27 -43.81 27.83 -28.21
N THR A 28 -43.96 28.43 -29.39
CA THR A 28 -42.82 29.03 -30.13
C THR A 28 -42.21 30.22 -29.37
N GLU A 29 -43.02 31.07 -28.74
CA GLU A 29 -42.52 32.18 -27.90
C GLU A 29 -41.75 31.66 -26.67
N VAL A 30 -42.26 30.64 -26.01
CA VAL A 30 -41.59 29.99 -24.86
C VAL A 30 -40.27 29.35 -25.28
N LEU A 31 -40.23 28.64 -26.41
CA LEU A 31 -38.99 28.06 -26.94
C LEU A 31 -37.94 29.13 -27.27
N GLY A 32 -38.34 30.27 -27.85
CA GLY A 32 -37.44 31.40 -28.11
C GLY A 32 -36.86 32.01 -26.83
N ASN A 33 -37.67 32.14 -25.78
CA ASN A 33 -37.22 32.63 -24.46
C ASN A 33 -36.27 31.64 -23.77
N LEU A 34 -36.54 30.34 -23.88
CA LEU A 34 -35.65 29.29 -23.36
C LEU A 34 -34.31 29.29 -24.10
N THR A 35 -34.30 29.48 -25.42
CA THR A 35 -33.06 29.63 -26.20
C THR A 35 -32.27 30.87 -25.76
N ALA A 36 -32.93 32.00 -25.49
CA ALA A 36 -32.24 33.18 -24.96
C ALA A 36 -31.57 32.90 -23.59
N LEU A 37 -32.30 32.24 -22.67
CA LEU A 37 -31.78 31.83 -21.36
C LEU A 37 -30.62 30.83 -21.46
N GLN A 38 -30.69 29.87 -22.39
CA GLN A 38 -29.64 28.90 -22.66
C GLN A 38 -28.29 29.58 -23.00
N HIS A 39 -28.32 30.71 -23.71
CA HIS A 39 -27.14 31.50 -24.05
C HIS A 39 -26.80 32.58 -23.01
N GLY A 40 -27.35 32.50 -21.80
CA GLY A 40 -27.09 33.45 -20.71
C GLY A 40 -27.74 34.83 -20.90
N ASN A 41 -28.70 34.95 -21.82
CA ASN A 41 -29.44 36.20 -22.02
C ASN A 41 -30.70 36.23 -21.16
N ALA A 42 -30.88 37.31 -20.40
CA ALA A 42 -32.10 37.61 -19.68
C ALA A 42 -33.30 37.78 -20.63
N PRO A 43 -34.39 37.01 -20.51
CA PRO A 43 -35.60 37.24 -21.31
C PRO A 43 -36.20 38.59 -20.90
N ALA A 44 -36.67 39.36 -21.88
CA ALA A 44 -37.38 40.61 -21.63
C ALA A 44 -38.73 40.30 -20.99
N GLY A 45 -38.82 40.42 -19.66
CA GLY A 45 -40.06 40.13 -18.94
C GLY A 45 -41.20 41.07 -19.36
N ALA A 46 -42.34 40.50 -19.74
CA ALA A 46 -43.59 41.25 -19.82
C ALA A 46 -44.06 41.57 -18.39
N GLY A 47 -43.72 42.76 -17.88
CA GLY A 47 -44.32 43.31 -16.65
C GLY A 47 -43.42 43.47 -15.42
N GLY A 48 -42.10 43.31 -15.51
CA GLY A 48 -41.18 43.83 -14.49
C GLY A 48 -41.06 43.06 -13.16
N ALA A 49 -41.38 41.76 -13.11
CA ALA A 49 -41.04 40.87 -11.98
C ALA A 49 -39.76 40.05 -12.31
N PRO A 50 -39.04 39.50 -11.31
CA PRO A 50 -37.61 39.26 -11.40
C PRO A 50 -37.27 38.25 -12.49
N VAL A 51 -36.37 38.70 -13.35
CA VAL A 51 -35.67 37.93 -14.38
C VAL A 51 -34.74 36.97 -13.65
N ILE A 52 -34.89 35.67 -13.91
CA ILE A 52 -33.98 34.62 -13.40
C ILE A 52 -32.53 35.06 -13.60
N ASP A 53 -31.70 34.92 -12.57
CA ASP A 53 -30.30 35.29 -12.66
C ASP A 53 -29.61 34.38 -13.68
N PRO A 54 -29.11 34.91 -14.82
CA PRO A 54 -28.40 34.10 -15.81
C PRO A 54 -27.17 33.39 -15.22
N ALA A 55 -26.62 33.89 -14.11
CA ALA A 55 -25.53 33.24 -13.38
C ALA A 55 -25.96 31.91 -12.74
N LEU A 56 -27.21 31.78 -12.28
CA LEU A 56 -27.76 30.52 -11.74
C LEU A 56 -27.90 29.45 -12.84
N VAL A 57 -28.27 29.89 -14.06
CA VAL A 57 -28.34 29.03 -15.24
C VAL A 57 -26.97 28.52 -15.65
N GLY A 58 -25.95 29.41 -15.66
CA GLY A 58 -24.58 29.05 -15.99
C GLY A 58 -23.88 28.21 -14.92
N ALA A 59 -24.28 28.34 -13.65
CA ALA A 59 -23.70 27.57 -12.56
C ALA A 59 -24.07 26.09 -12.64
N GLY A 60 -25.33 25.75 -12.92
CA GLY A 60 -25.81 24.36 -13.04
C GLY A 60 -26.01 23.62 -11.71
N ASN A 61 -25.73 24.26 -10.57
CA ASN A 61 -25.79 23.64 -9.23
C ASN A 61 -27.19 23.62 -8.62
N THR A 62 -28.18 24.22 -9.27
CA THR A 62 -29.55 24.34 -8.76
C THR A 62 -30.56 24.01 -9.84
N ASN A 63 -31.75 23.57 -9.44
CA ASN A 63 -32.83 23.27 -10.38
C ASN A 63 -33.55 24.56 -10.83
N VAL A 64 -33.05 25.15 -11.91
CA VAL A 64 -33.56 26.38 -12.53
C VAL A 64 -34.99 26.22 -13.04
N LEU A 65 -35.42 24.99 -13.35
CA LEU A 65 -36.77 24.73 -13.84
C LEU A 65 -37.84 25.07 -12.76
N ARG A 66 -37.52 24.91 -11.47
CA ARG A 66 -38.42 25.33 -10.38
C ARG A 66 -38.62 26.85 -10.36
N GLU A 67 -37.57 27.61 -10.60
CA GLU A 67 -37.64 29.07 -10.67
C GLU A 67 -38.42 29.55 -11.90
N LEU A 68 -38.22 28.90 -13.04
CA LEU A 68 -38.99 29.14 -14.27
C LEU A 68 -40.49 28.89 -14.06
N LYS A 69 -40.85 27.82 -13.34
CA LYS A 69 -42.25 27.55 -12.98
C LYS A 69 -42.81 28.62 -12.05
N ALA A 70 -42.05 29.03 -11.02
CA ALA A 70 -42.46 30.08 -10.09
C ALA A 70 -42.61 31.47 -10.76
N ALA A 71 -41.85 31.70 -11.83
CA ALA A 71 -41.96 32.89 -12.69
C ALA A 71 -43.14 32.83 -13.70
N ASN A 72 -44.01 31.82 -13.59
CA ASN A 72 -45.18 31.61 -14.45
C ASN A 72 -44.85 31.46 -15.95
N VAL A 73 -43.67 30.94 -16.30
CA VAL A 73 -43.29 30.70 -17.71
C VAL A 73 -44.19 29.65 -18.38
N THR A 74 -44.87 28.83 -17.57
CA THR A 74 -45.82 27.81 -18.04
C THR A 74 -47.21 28.36 -18.36
N ASP A 75 -47.48 29.64 -18.07
CA ASP A 75 -48.79 30.26 -18.30
C ASP A 75 -49.14 30.28 -19.80
N GLY A 76 -50.23 29.58 -20.15
CA GLY A 76 -50.72 29.52 -21.52
C GLY A 76 -50.07 28.45 -22.40
N MET A 77 -49.23 27.58 -21.83
CA MET A 77 -48.80 26.33 -22.47
C MET A 77 -49.96 25.30 -22.52
N GLY A 78 -49.85 24.32 -23.41
CA GLY A 78 -50.77 23.18 -23.43
C GLY A 78 -50.64 22.33 -22.16
N GLN A 79 -51.72 21.70 -21.71
CA GLN A 79 -51.74 20.90 -20.47
C GLN A 79 -50.69 19.78 -20.48
N ILE A 80 -50.42 19.17 -21.65
CA ILE A 80 -49.38 18.15 -21.83
C ILE A 80 -47.98 18.74 -21.64
N ASP A 81 -47.72 19.95 -22.14
CA ASP A 81 -46.41 20.58 -22.04
C ASP A 81 -46.08 21.00 -20.59
N VAL A 82 -47.09 21.40 -19.82
CA VAL A 82 -46.94 21.67 -18.38
C VAL A 82 -46.56 20.38 -17.62
N VAL A 83 -47.17 19.25 -17.96
CA VAL A 83 -46.80 17.95 -17.38
C VAL A 83 -45.36 17.57 -17.76
N MET A 84 -44.95 17.79 -19.01
CA MET A 84 -43.56 17.52 -19.42
C MET A 84 -42.56 18.37 -18.65
N PHE A 85 -42.89 19.66 -18.44
CA PHE A 85 -42.08 20.56 -17.64
C PHE A 85 -41.87 20.02 -16.21
N ASP A 86 -42.95 19.56 -15.57
CA ASP A 86 -42.90 19.02 -14.21
C ASP A 86 -42.09 17.73 -14.11
N VAL A 87 -42.21 16.85 -15.12
CA VAL A 87 -41.43 15.60 -15.19
C VAL A 87 -39.94 15.89 -15.34
N VAL A 88 -39.55 16.80 -16.24
CA VAL A 88 -38.12 17.18 -16.41
C VAL A 88 -37.59 17.87 -15.16
N SER A 89 -38.39 18.72 -14.51
CA SER A 89 -38.01 19.36 -13.25
C SER A 89 -37.72 18.32 -12.16
N MET A 90 -38.63 17.35 -11.97
CA MET A 90 -38.43 16.29 -10.98
C MET A 90 -37.24 15.39 -11.33
N MET A 91 -36.99 15.18 -12.63
CA MET A 91 -35.83 14.43 -13.09
C MET A 91 -34.52 15.09 -12.65
N PHE A 92 -34.40 16.41 -12.79
CA PHE A 92 -33.21 17.15 -12.39
C PHE A 92 -33.07 17.32 -10.87
N ASP A 93 -34.17 17.34 -10.11
CA ASP A 93 -34.09 17.26 -8.64
C ASP A 93 -33.33 15.99 -8.24
N PHE A 94 -33.74 14.83 -8.79
CA PHE A 94 -33.11 13.56 -8.47
C PHE A 94 -31.64 13.48 -8.93
N ILE A 95 -31.32 14.04 -10.09
CA ILE A 95 -29.94 14.06 -10.62
C ILE A 95 -29.02 14.93 -9.77
N LEU A 96 -29.48 16.12 -9.36
CA LEU A 96 -28.68 17.03 -8.55
C LEU A 96 -28.53 16.56 -7.09
N ASP A 97 -29.53 15.84 -6.57
CA ASP A 97 -29.50 15.22 -5.23
C ASP A 97 -28.70 13.91 -5.17
N ASP A 98 -28.27 13.33 -6.30
CA ASP A 98 -27.59 12.03 -6.34
C ASP A 98 -26.18 12.08 -5.72
N GLU A 99 -25.97 11.46 -4.56
CA GLU A 99 -24.66 11.38 -3.91
C GLU A 99 -23.60 10.66 -4.75
N ASN A 100 -24.00 9.84 -5.73
CA ASN A 100 -23.09 9.09 -6.58
C ASN A 100 -22.45 9.93 -7.69
N VAL A 101 -22.83 11.20 -7.87
CA VAL A 101 -22.22 12.09 -8.87
C VAL A 101 -21.45 13.22 -8.16
N PRO A 102 -20.15 13.45 -8.45
CA PRO A 102 -19.40 14.54 -7.84
C PRO A 102 -19.96 15.93 -8.18
N ASP A 103 -19.93 16.89 -7.25
CA ASP A 103 -20.49 18.24 -7.42
C ASP A 103 -20.02 18.98 -8.70
N PRO A 104 -18.73 18.94 -9.09
CA PRO A 104 -18.29 19.55 -10.34
C PRO A 104 -18.97 18.95 -11.57
N MET A 105 -19.15 17.62 -11.58
CA MET A 105 -19.82 16.92 -12.69
C MET A 105 -21.34 17.13 -12.65
N LYS A 106 -21.96 17.21 -11.47
CA LYS A 106 -23.36 17.61 -11.31
C LYS A 106 -23.63 18.98 -11.91
N ALA A 107 -22.73 19.94 -11.70
CA ALA A 107 -22.83 21.27 -12.28
C ALA A 107 -22.89 21.22 -13.82
N LEU A 108 -21.99 20.43 -14.45
CA LEU A 108 -21.97 20.22 -15.90
C LEU A 108 -23.28 19.61 -16.41
N ILE A 109 -23.75 18.53 -15.78
CA ILE A 109 -25.02 17.90 -16.14
C ILE A 109 -26.19 18.86 -15.93
N GLY A 110 -26.19 19.61 -14.84
CA GLY A 110 -27.23 20.57 -14.48
C GLY A 110 -27.37 21.73 -15.47
N ARG A 111 -26.31 22.10 -16.20
CA ARG A 111 -26.42 23.09 -17.29
C ARG A 111 -27.31 22.61 -18.45
N LEU A 112 -27.51 21.31 -18.62
CA LEU A 112 -28.35 20.74 -19.67
C LEU A 112 -29.87 20.80 -19.37
N GLN A 113 -30.29 21.39 -18.23
CA GLN A 113 -31.70 21.54 -17.84
C GLN A 113 -32.59 22.15 -18.92
N ILE A 114 -32.17 23.30 -19.46
CA ILE A 114 -32.94 24.02 -20.48
C ILE A 114 -32.91 23.29 -21.84
N PRO A 115 -31.75 22.82 -22.35
CA PRO A 115 -31.72 21.97 -23.54
C PRO A 115 -32.63 20.75 -23.45
N LEU A 116 -32.61 20.01 -22.33
CA LEU A 116 -33.43 18.81 -22.17
C LEU A 116 -34.92 19.12 -22.03
N LEU A 117 -35.28 20.22 -21.37
CA LEU A 117 -36.66 20.69 -21.37
C LEU A 117 -37.15 21.03 -22.78
N LYS A 118 -36.33 21.75 -23.56
CA LYS A 118 -36.64 22.05 -24.98
C LYS A 118 -36.81 20.77 -25.79
N VAL A 119 -35.92 19.79 -25.65
CA VAL A 119 -36.05 18.47 -26.29
C VAL A 119 -37.37 17.80 -25.90
N ALA A 120 -37.71 17.75 -24.61
CA ALA A 120 -38.96 17.16 -24.12
C ALA A 120 -40.23 17.85 -24.67
N LEU A 121 -40.14 19.14 -24.98
CA LEU A 121 -41.23 19.91 -25.58
C LEU A 121 -41.34 19.67 -27.09
N ILE A 122 -40.22 19.58 -27.80
CA ILE A 122 -40.11 19.42 -29.26
C ILE A 122 -40.34 17.96 -29.69
N ASP A 123 -39.72 17.01 -28.99
CA ASP A 123 -39.74 15.59 -29.30
C ASP A 123 -40.32 14.77 -28.14
N LYS A 124 -41.56 14.28 -28.33
CA LYS A 124 -42.26 13.49 -27.31
C LYS A 124 -41.67 12.09 -27.15
N THR A 125 -40.87 11.60 -28.12
CA THR A 125 -40.21 10.30 -28.01
C THR A 125 -39.15 10.27 -26.91
N PHE A 126 -38.68 11.46 -26.46
CA PHE A 126 -37.82 11.60 -25.30
C PHE A 126 -38.32 10.79 -24.12
N PHE A 127 -39.63 10.74 -23.83
CA PHE A 127 -40.15 10.00 -22.68
C PHE A 127 -40.41 8.51 -22.93
N SER A 128 -40.81 8.15 -24.15
CA SER A 128 -41.20 6.79 -24.51
C SER A 128 -40.04 5.90 -24.91
N GLU A 129 -38.99 6.46 -25.50
CA GLU A 129 -37.87 5.69 -26.02
C GLU A 129 -36.66 5.79 -25.08
N LYS A 130 -36.24 4.66 -24.50
CA LYS A 130 -34.99 4.58 -23.73
C LYS A 130 -33.77 4.91 -24.60
N SER A 131 -33.87 4.66 -25.90
CA SER A 131 -32.79 4.86 -26.86
C SER A 131 -32.61 6.30 -27.35
N HIS A 132 -33.42 7.25 -26.86
CA HIS A 132 -33.38 8.64 -27.31
C HIS A 132 -31.98 9.27 -27.14
N PRO A 133 -31.44 10.01 -28.12
CA PRO A 133 -30.08 10.56 -28.08
C PRO A 133 -29.77 11.37 -26.83
N ALA A 134 -30.68 12.27 -26.44
CA ALA A 134 -30.52 13.11 -25.26
C ALA A 134 -30.53 12.32 -23.94
N ARG A 135 -31.27 11.19 -23.87
CA ARG A 135 -31.24 10.29 -22.70
C ARG A 135 -29.94 9.51 -22.63
N LYS A 136 -29.49 8.98 -23.77
CA LYS A 136 -28.21 8.28 -23.88
C LYS A 136 -27.06 9.19 -23.47
N LEU A 137 -27.04 10.43 -23.97
CA LEU A 137 -26.01 11.41 -23.59
C LEU A 137 -26.00 11.66 -22.08
N LEU A 138 -27.16 11.85 -21.47
CA LEU A 138 -27.26 12.09 -20.03
C LEU A 138 -26.81 10.88 -19.20
N ASN A 139 -27.16 9.66 -19.60
CA ASN A 139 -26.64 8.43 -18.96
C ASN A 139 -25.12 8.31 -19.12
N THR A 140 -24.61 8.51 -20.33
CA THR A 140 -23.16 8.40 -20.59
C THR A 140 -22.37 9.48 -19.84
N LEU A 141 -22.89 10.71 -19.70
CA LEU A 141 -22.29 11.76 -18.88
C LEU A 141 -22.29 11.40 -17.39
N ALA A 142 -23.37 10.79 -16.89
CA ALA A 142 -23.45 10.33 -15.52
C ALA A 142 -22.48 9.17 -15.25
N GLU A 143 -22.41 8.18 -16.14
CA GLU A 143 -21.45 7.08 -16.08
C GLU A 143 -20.01 7.59 -16.10
N ALA A 144 -19.70 8.53 -17.00
CA ALA A 144 -18.40 9.20 -17.08
C ALA A 144 -18.04 10.00 -15.81
N ALA A 145 -19.04 10.42 -15.04
CA ALA A 145 -18.84 11.18 -13.81
C ALA A 145 -18.66 10.30 -12.57
N ILE A 146 -19.19 9.07 -12.54
CA ILE A 146 -19.11 8.17 -11.37
C ILE A 146 -17.66 7.89 -11.00
N GLY A 147 -16.80 7.61 -11.97
CA GLY A 147 -15.40 7.29 -11.73
C GLY A 147 -14.46 8.51 -11.68
N TRP A 148 -14.97 9.73 -11.88
CA TRP A 148 -14.12 10.92 -11.91
C TRP A 148 -13.69 11.30 -10.49
N ASN A 149 -12.38 11.50 -10.31
CA ASN A 149 -11.79 11.91 -9.05
C ASN A 149 -10.92 13.17 -9.26
N GLN A 150 -11.25 14.25 -8.53
CA GLN A 150 -10.57 15.54 -8.64
C GLN A 150 -9.06 15.46 -8.35
N GLY A 151 -8.63 14.49 -7.52
CA GLY A 151 -7.21 14.31 -7.19
C GLY A 151 -6.36 13.67 -8.30
N HIS A 152 -6.97 13.03 -9.29
CA HIS A 152 -6.28 12.25 -10.33
C HIS A 152 -6.49 12.80 -11.76
N ASP A 153 -7.32 13.82 -11.94
CA ASP A 153 -7.46 14.55 -13.20
C ASP A 153 -6.31 15.57 -13.35
N GLU A 154 -5.13 15.10 -13.79
CA GLU A 154 -3.93 15.93 -13.96
C GLU A 154 -4.22 17.17 -14.83
N GLY A 155 -4.31 18.33 -14.18
CA GLY A 155 -4.59 19.61 -14.85
C GLY A 155 -6.04 19.80 -15.31
N GLY A 156 -6.97 18.93 -14.91
CA GLY A 156 -8.39 19.01 -15.25
C GLY A 156 -8.70 18.63 -16.70
N ALA A 157 -7.82 17.88 -17.39
CA ALA A 157 -7.97 17.56 -18.80
C ALA A 157 -9.27 16.78 -19.09
N TYR A 158 -9.61 15.79 -18.26
CA TYR A 158 -10.83 15.00 -18.41
C TYR A 158 -12.06 15.89 -18.20
N TYR A 159 -12.08 16.65 -17.10
CA TYR A 159 -13.17 17.59 -16.80
C TYR A 159 -13.38 18.61 -17.92
N ASN A 160 -12.30 19.22 -18.41
CA ASN A 160 -12.36 20.22 -19.49
C ASN A 160 -12.89 19.62 -20.80
N GLN A 161 -12.56 18.35 -21.07
CA GLN A 161 -13.09 17.65 -22.24
C GLN A 161 -14.59 17.43 -22.11
N VAL A 162 -15.07 16.96 -20.95
CA VAL A 162 -16.50 16.78 -20.67
C VAL A 162 -17.25 18.12 -20.70
N ASP A 163 -16.69 19.18 -20.11
CA ASP A 163 -17.23 20.54 -20.15
C ASP A 163 -17.37 21.03 -21.60
N SER A 164 -16.40 20.75 -22.48
CA SER A 164 -16.46 21.13 -23.89
C SER A 164 -17.63 20.48 -24.63
N TYR A 165 -17.98 19.23 -24.30
CA TYR A 165 -19.13 18.53 -24.87
C TYR A 165 -20.46 19.14 -24.41
N VAL A 166 -20.58 19.45 -23.11
CA VAL A 166 -21.75 20.14 -22.57
C VAL A 166 -21.89 21.52 -23.20
N HIS A 167 -20.80 22.28 -23.30
CA HIS A 167 -20.78 23.61 -23.90
C HIS A 167 -21.22 23.57 -25.37
N LYS A 168 -20.78 22.57 -26.13
CA LYS A 168 -21.21 22.38 -27.52
C LYS A 168 -22.73 22.17 -27.64
N VAL A 169 -23.35 21.42 -26.72
CA VAL A 169 -24.82 21.30 -26.69
C VAL A 169 -25.46 22.66 -26.39
N LEU A 170 -24.93 23.42 -25.43
CA LEU A 170 -25.48 24.74 -25.06
C LEU A 170 -25.37 25.77 -26.19
N GLU A 171 -24.31 25.72 -27.00
CA GLU A 171 -24.11 26.66 -28.10
C GLU A 171 -24.82 26.25 -29.39
N GLU A 172 -24.77 24.97 -29.77
CA GLU A 172 -25.24 24.51 -31.09
C GLU A 172 -26.72 24.06 -31.09
N PHE A 173 -27.32 23.76 -29.92
CA PHE A 173 -28.69 23.26 -29.85
C PHE A 173 -29.74 24.38 -29.90
N GLU A 174 -30.36 24.55 -31.07
CA GLU A 174 -31.58 25.34 -31.24
C GLU A 174 -32.82 24.44 -31.20
N ASP A 175 -33.06 23.70 -32.29
CA ASP A 175 -34.30 22.91 -32.49
C ASP A 175 -34.06 21.44 -32.90
N SER A 176 -32.84 21.08 -33.32
CA SER A 176 -32.52 19.73 -33.81
C SER A 176 -31.80 18.88 -32.77
N VAL A 177 -32.30 17.65 -32.57
CA VAL A 177 -31.72 16.66 -31.65
C VAL A 177 -30.39 16.09 -32.19
N ASP A 178 -30.01 16.35 -33.45
CA ASP A 178 -28.79 15.84 -34.07
C ASP A 178 -27.51 16.22 -33.30
N VAL A 179 -27.49 17.40 -32.68
CA VAL A 179 -26.36 17.85 -31.85
C VAL A 179 -26.09 16.88 -30.70
N PHE A 180 -27.13 16.34 -30.07
CA PHE A 180 -27.00 15.34 -29.00
C PHE A 180 -26.38 14.04 -29.51
N ASN A 181 -26.73 13.60 -30.73
CA ASN A 181 -26.12 12.42 -31.35
C ASN A 181 -24.63 12.64 -31.64
N VAL A 182 -24.28 13.79 -32.21
CA VAL A 182 -22.87 14.13 -32.51
C VAL A 182 -22.04 14.14 -31.23
N VAL A 183 -22.54 14.83 -30.19
CA VAL A 183 -21.84 14.91 -28.90
C VAL A 183 -21.75 13.55 -28.22
N LEU A 184 -22.81 12.74 -28.28
CA LEU A 184 -22.83 11.37 -27.75
C LEU A 184 -21.75 10.48 -28.39
N GLU A 185 -21.62 10.49 -29.71
CA GLU A 185 -20.61 9.68 -30.39
C GLU A 185 -19.19 10.18 -30.08
N GLN A 186 -18.98 11.50 -30.00
CA GLN A 186 -17.70 12.07 -29.58
C GLN A 186 -17.32 11.69 -28.14
N LEU A 187 -18.28 11.71 -27.21
CA LEU A 187 -18.07 11.31 -25.82
C LEU A 187 -17.74 9.81 -25.73
N LYS A 188 -18.45 8.95 -26.46
CA LYS A 188 -18.14 7.50 -26.50
C LYS A 188 -16.75 7.22 -27.03
N GLU A 189 -16.33 7.88 -28.11
CA GLU A 189 -15.00 7.73 -28.67
C GLU A 189 -13.92 8.17 -27.66
N PHE A 190 -14.15 9.28 -26.97
CA PHE A 190 -13.28 9.73 -25.89
C PHE A 190 -13.19 8.71 -24.75
N LEU A 191 -14.31 8.20 -24.25
CA LEU A 191 -14.34 7.21 -23.17
C LEU A 191 -13.67 5.90 -23.58
N ALA A 192 -13.86 5.43 -24.81
CA ALA A 192 -13.19 4.24 -25.33
C ALA A 192 -11.66 4.40 -25.36
N ASN A 193 -11.16 5.57 -25.79
CA ASN A 193 -9.73 5.87 -25.77
C ASN A 193 -9.18 5.96 -24.35
N GLN A 194 -9.94 6.51 -23.39
CA GLN A 194 -9.54 6.52 -21.98
C GLN A 194 -9.51 5.12 -21.39
N GLU A 195 -10.47 4.26 -21.75
CA GLU A 195 -10.51 2.87 -21.27
C GLU A 195 -9.33 2.05 -21.79
N GLU A 196 -8.90 2.23 -23.04
CA GLU A 196 -7.71 1.56 -23.58
C GLU A 196 -6.42 1.95 -22.81
N VAL A 197 -6.24 3.24 -22.53
CA VAL A 197 -5.11 3.73 -21.72
C VAL A 197 -5.18 3.20 -20.29
N ALA A 198 -6.37 3.16 -19.70
CA ALA A 198 -6.59 2.65 -18.36
C ALA A 198 -6.35 1.14 -18.26
N GLU A 199 -6.68 0.37 -19.30
CA GLU A 199 -6.46 -1.07 -19.37
C GLU A 199 -4.96 -1.40 -19.39
N GLU A 200 -4.15 -0.66 -20.16
CA GLU A 200 -2.69 -0.82 -20.16
C GLU A 200 -2.08 -0.56 -18.77
N SER A 201 -2.51 0.52 -18.10
CA SER A 201 -2.07 0.85 -16.74
C SER A 201 -2.50 -0.22 -15.73
N THR A 202 -3.75 -0.69 -15.84
CA THR A 202 -4.30 -1.75 -14.99
C THR A 202 -3.52 -3.05 -15.16
N GLN A 203 -3.22 -3.44 -16.39
CA GLN A 203 -2.41 -4.64 -16.68
C GLN A 203 -1.01 -4.52 -16.07
N GLY A 204 -0.39 -3.34 -16.14
CA GLY A 204 0.88 -3.07 -15.48
C GLY A 204 0.82 -3.26 -13.96
N ALA A 205 -0.23 -2.74 -13.32
CA ALA A 205 -0.44 -2.88 -11.88
C ALA A 205 -0.76 -4.33 -11.47
N ALA A 206 -1.57 -5.04 -12.26
CA ALA A 206 -1.90 -6.46 -12.04
C ALA A 206 -0.65 -7.35 -12.15
N ASN A 207 0.16 -7.19 -13.19
CA ASN A 207 1.40 -7.94 -13.36
C ASN A 207 2.39 -7.72 -12.20
N ALA A 208 2.49 -6.48 -11.70
CA ALA A 208 3.33 -6.17 -10.56
C ALA A 208 2.83 -6.84 -9.27
N LEU A 209 1.51 -6.86 -9.06
CA LEU A 209 0.88 -7.51 -7.91
C LEU A 209 1.04 -9.04 -7.99
N GLU A 210 0.79 -9.65 -9.15
CA GLU A 210 1.00 -11.08 -9.39
C GLU A 210 2.47 -11.48 -9.18
N GLY A 211 3.41 -10.66 -9.66
CA GLY A 211 4.84 -10.86 -9.42
C GLY A 211 5.19 -10.86 -7.93
N ARG A 212 4.58 -9.96 -7.14
CA ARG A 212 4.76 -9.92 -5.68
C ARG A 212 4.19 -11.19 -5.02
N GLU A 213 2.97 -11.59 -5.38
CA GLU A 213 2.31 -12.79 -4.83
C GLU A 213 3.10 -14.06 -5.14
N ARG A 214 3.56 -14.21 -6.38
CA ARG A 214 4.37 -15.36 -6.80
C ARG A 214 5.68 -15.45 -6.03
N LEU A 215 6.28 -14.30 -5.70
CA LEU A 215 7.48 -14.26 -4.86
C LEU A 215 7.18 -14.64 -3.41
N GLU A 216 6.09 -14.14 -2.82
CA GLU A 216 5.64 -14.52 -1.48
C GLU A 216 5.44 -16.05 -1.40
N LEU A 217 4.76 -16.62 -2.40
CA LEU A 217 4.50 -18.06 -2.47
C LEU A 217 5.78 -18.88 -2.68
N ALA A 218 6.72 -18.38 -3.50
CA ALA A 218 8.05 -18.98 -3.69
C ALA A 218 8.83 -19.07 -2.36
N ARG A 219 8.79 -18.00 -1.54
CA ARG A 219 9.42 -17.95 -0.21
C ARG A 219 8.84 -18.99 0.73
N VAL A 220 7.52 -19.03 0.85
CA VAL A 220 6.81 -20.01 1.69
C VAL A 220 7.15 -21.43 1.26
N ARG A 221 7.17 -21.70 -0.05
CA ARG A 221 7.46 -23.03 -0.58
C ARG A 221 8.92 -23.45 -0.35
N ALA A 222 9.87 -22.55 -0.57
CA ALA A 222 11.29 -22.80 -0.30
C ALA A 222 11.53 -23.10 1.18
N GLN A 223 10.95 -22.29 2.08
CA GLN A 223 11.05 -22.47 3.53
C GLN A 223 10.46 -23.83 3.96
N ALA A 224 9.24 -24.15 3.53
CA ALA A 224 8.59 -25.43 3.86
C ALA A 224 9.40 -26.64 3.35
N THR A 225 10.05 -26.51 2.20
CA THR A 225 10.89 -27.58 1.63
C THR A 225 12.14 -27.80 2.46
N ILE A 226 12.83 -26.72 2.87
CA ILE A 226 14.00 -26.79 3.74
C ILE A 226 13.60 -27.39 5.10
N ALA A 227 12.57 -26.83 5.76
CA ALA A 227 12.11 -27.32 7.06
C ALA A 227 11.81 -28.83 7.03
N LYS A 228 11.14 -29.30 5.98
CA LYS A 228 10.86 -30.73 5.77
C LYS A 228 12.13 -31.58 5.59
N SER A 229 13.13 -31.11 4.85
CA SER A 229 14.36 -31.86 4.59
C SER A 229 15.29 -31.93 5.82
N PHE A 230 15.23 -30.92 6.70
CA PHE A 230 16.02 -30.81 7.93
C PHE A 230 15.37 -31.51 9.15
N HIS A 231 14.05 -31.70 9.14
CA HIS A 231 13.29 -32.27 10.26
C HIS A 231 13.90 -33.59 10.81
N GLY A 232 14.25 -33.58 12.10
CA GLY A 232 14.70 -34.76 12.85
C GLY A 232 16.14 -35.22 12.57
N LYS A 233 16.99 -34.41 11.92
CA LYS A 233 18.38 -34.75 11.61
C LYS A 233 19.37 -33.85 12.37
N PRO A 234 20.42 -34.42 12.99
CA PRO A 234 21.44 -33.62 13.67
C PRO A 234 22.39 -32.99 12.63
N ILE A 235 22.16 -31.71 12.30
CA ILE A 235 22.94 -30.98 11.30
C ILE A 235 23.68 -29.82 11.99
N PRO A 236 24.98 -29.61 11.72
CA PRO A 236 25.75 -28.51 12.28
C PRO A 236 25.17 -27.13 11.96
N ASP A 237 25.18 -26.21 12.92
CA ASP A 237 24.57 -24.86 12.81
C ASP A 237 25.06 -24.08 11.60
N ILE A 238 26.35 -24.16 11.28
CA ILE A 238 26.94 -23.44 10.14
C ILE A 238 26.33 -23.92 8.80
N ILE A 239 25.91 -25.19 8.73
CA ILE A 239 25.28 -25.77 7.55
C ILE A 239 23.79 -25.45 7.54
N GLN A 240 23.12 -25.50 8.70
CA GLN A 240 21.72 -25.05 8.81
C GLN A 240 21.57 -23.59 8.37
N LYS A 241 22.38 -22.69 8.92
CA LYS A 241 22.41 -21.26 8.56
C LYS A 241 22.64 -21.05 7.07
N PHE A 242 23.54 -21.82 6.44
CA PHE A 242 23.75 -21.72 5.00
C PHE A 242 22.49 -22.09 4.20
N PHE A 243 21.81 -23.19 4.52
CA PHE A 243 20.63 -23.60 3.77
C PHE A 243 19.43 -22.66 4.02
N HIS A 244 19.21 -22.25 5.27
CA HIS A 244 18.13 -21.33 5.63
C HIS A 244 18.33 -19.91 5.09
N ASN A 245 19.56 -19.40 5.05
CA ASN A 245 19.83 -18.00 4.72
C ASN A 245 20.33 -17.80 3.29
N ARG A 246 21.01 -18.79 2.69
CA ARG A 246 21.65 -18.65 1.36
C ARG A 246 21.04 -19.59 0.33
N TRP A 247 20.95 -20.88 0.62
CA TRP A 247 20.37 -21.85 -0.34
C TRP A 247 18.87 -21.65 -0.54
N LYS A 248 18.16 -21.12 0.46
CA LYS A 248 16.77 -20.69 0.32
C LYS A 248 16.59 -19.68 -0.79
N GLU A 249 17.47 -18.70 -0.93
CA GLU A 249 17.40 -17.71 -2.02
C GLU A 249 17.48 -18.38 -3.40
N LEU A 250 18.31 -19.43 -3.54
CA LEU A 250 18.39 -20.21 -4.77
C LEU A 250 17.09 -20.95 -5.06
N LEU A 251 16.49 -21.57 -4.04
CA LEU A 251 15.20 -22.25 -4.16
C LEU A 251 14.09 -21.26 -4.54
N VAL A 252 14.02 -20.10 -3.86
CA VAL A 252 13.06 -19.02 -4.20
C VAL A 252 13.21 -18.60 -5.66
N PHE A 253 14.45 -18.40 -6.12
CA PHE A 253 14.73 -18.05 -7.50
C PHE A 253 14.25 -19.13 -8.49
N CYS A 254 14.62 -20.40 -8.27
CA CYS A 254 14.21 -21.50 -9.15
C CYS A 254 12.68 -21.68 -9.19
N TYR A 255 12.01 -21.50 -8.06
CA TYR A 255 10.55 -21.57 -7.99
C TYR A 255 9.91 -20.38 -8.71
N PHE A 256 10.41 -19.18 -8.45
CA PHE A 256 9.87 -17.96 -9.05
C PHE A 256 9.98 -17.99 -10.58
N ASP A 257 11.14 -18.38 -11.11
CA ASP A 257 11.42 -18.39 -12.55
C ASP A 257 10.67 -19.50 -13.29
N GLU A 258 10.85 -20.76 -12.88
CA GLU A 258 10.39 -21.94 -13.64
C GLU A 258 9.35 -22.81 -12.89
N GLY A 259 9.04 -22.50 -11.64
CA GLY A 259 8.11 -23.27 -10.79
C GLY A 259 8.73 -24.50 -10.11
N GLU A 260 7.96 -25.19 -9.26
CA GLU A 260 8.44 -26.38 -8.52
C GLU A 260 8.68 -27.63 -9.39
N ASP A 261 8.03 -27.71 -10.55
CA ASP A 261 8.24 -28.83 -11.47
C ASP A 261 9.51 -28.66 -12.33
N SER A 262 10.18 -27.52 -12.23
CA SER A 262 11.38 -27.21 -13.00
C SER A 262 12.54 -28.15 -12.71
N GLU A 263 13.42 -28.31 -13.70
CA GLU A 263 14.65 -29.07 -13.52
C GLU A 263 15.58 -28.37 -12.53
N GLY A 264 15.65 -27.03 -12.57
CA GLY A 264 16.46 -26.23 -11.66
C GLY A 264 16.04 -26.37 -10.19
N TRP A 265 14.73 -26.31 -9.90
CA TRP A 265 14.22 -26.55 -8.55
C TRP A 265 14.53 -27.97 -8.07
N ARG A 266 14.20 -28.98 -8.87
CA ARG A 266 14.43 -30.40 -8.51
C ARG A 266 15.90 -30.69 -8.23
N GLN A 267 16.82 -30.21 -9.07
CA GLN A 267 18.26 -30.38 -8.85
C GLN A 267 18.76 -29.67 -7.59
N SER A 268 18.22 -28.48 -7.27
CA SER A 268 18.61 -27.70 -6.09
C SER A 268 18.13 -28.33 -4.79
N VAL A 269 16.92 -28.90 -4.79
CA VAL A 269 16.37 -29.69 -3.67
C VAL A 269 17.16 -30.99 -3.50
N GLU A 270 17.40 -31.74 -4.58
CA GLU A 270 18.19 -32.98 -4.53
C GLU A 270 19.61 -32.74 -4.00
N THR A 271 20.26 -31.67 -4.46
CA THR A 271 21.59 -31.27 -3.98
C THR A 271 21.58 -30.99 -2.48
N MET A 272 20.57 -30.28 -1.97
CA MET A 272 20.41 -30.04 -0.54
C MET A 272 20.23 -31.35 0.23
N GLU A 273 19.33 -32.23 -0.22
CA GLU A 273 19.07 -33.51 0.44
C GLU A 273 20.29 -34.43 0.48
N GLU A 274 21.11 -34.44 -0.58
CA GLU A 274 22.36 -35.18 -0.63
C GLU A 274 23.43 -34.60 0.31
N VAL A 275 23.52 -33.27 0.44
CA VAL A 275 24.39 -32.64 1.46
C VAL A 275 23.93 -33.05 2.86
N ILE A 276 22.63 -32.96 3.15
CA ILE A 276 22.07 -33.38 4.44
C ILE A 276 22.35 -34.87 4.72
N TRP A 277 22.16 -35.74 3.72
CA TRP A 277 22.46 -37.17 3.83
C TRP A 277 23.94 -37.42 4.13
N SER A 278 24.84 -36.68 3.46
CA SER A 278 26.29 -36.83 3.63
C SER A 278 26.83 -36.39 5.00
N LEU A 279 26.00 -35.69 5.79
CA LEU A 279 26.30 -35.25 7.16
C LEU A 279 25.75 -36.21 8.23
N SER A 280 24.90 -37.16 7.83
CA SER A 280 24.35 -38.17 8.73
C SER A 280 25.38 -39.27 9.06
N PRO A 281 25.27 -39.98 10.20
CA PRO A 281 26.26 -40.99 10.59
C PRO A 281 26.27 -42.20 9.62
N ILE A 282 27.31 -42.30 8.79
CA ILE A 282 27.47 -43.36 7.80
C ILE A 282 28.07 -44.61 8.45
N SER A 283 27.21 -45.60 8.70
CA SER A 283 27.56 -46.81 9.47
C SER A 283 28.12 -47.96 8.61
N SER A 284 27.78 -48.02 7.31
CA SER A 284 28.17 -49.13 6.41
C SER A 284 29.40 -48.82 5.53
N PRO A 285 30.30 -49.79 5.30
CA PRO A 285 31.37 -49.69 4.29
C PRO A 285 30.86 -49.38 2.87
N GLU A 286 29.65 -49.83 2.52
CA GLU A 286 29.03 -49.60 1.20
C GLU A 286 28.58 -48.15 1.05
N ASP A 287 27.97 -47.58 2.09
CA ASP A 287 27.55 -46.18 2.13
C ASP A 287 28.75 -45.21 2.10
N ARG A 288 29.89 -45.60 2.72
CA ARG A 288 31.15 -44.84 2.61
C ARG A 288 31.68 -44.81 1.17
N LYS A 289 31.64 -45.96 0.49
CA LYS A 289 32.04 -46.04 -0.93
C LYS A 289 31.11 -45.19 -1.80
N LYS A 290 29.81 -45.18 -1.50
CA LYS A 290 28.80 -44.34 -2.16
C LYS A 290 29.07 -42.84 -1.93
N LEU A 291 29.36 -42.42 -0.70
CA LEU A 291 29.70 -41.04 -0.37
C LEU A 291 30.93 -40.54 -1.16
N VAL A 292 32.03 -41.32 -1.18
CA VAL A 292 33.26 -40.94 -1.89
C VAL A 292 33.02 -40.79 -3.41
N GLN A 293 32.10 -41.58 -3.98
CA GLN A 293 31.72 -41.45 -5.39
C GLN A 293 30.84 -40.23 -5.68
N LEU A 294 29.98 -39.83 -4.73
CA LEU A 294 29.04 -38.70 -4.89
C LEU A 294 29.69 -37.33 -4.63
N LEU A 295 30.64 -37.25 -3.69
CA LEU A 295 31.24 -36.00 -3.23
C LEU A 295 31.76 -35.05 -4.33
N PRO A 296 32.50 -35.51 -5.36
CA PRO A 296 33.02 -34.59 -6.38
C PRO A 296 31.91 -33.90 -7.18
N GLY A 297 30.85 -34.64 -7.52
CA GLY A 297 29.69 -34.10 -8.24
C GLY A 297 28.86 -33.18 -7.36
N LEU A 298 28.60 -33.61 -6.12
CA LEU A 298 27.87 -32.84 -5.12
C LEU A 298 28.53 -31.49 -4.84
N LEU A 299 29.84 -31.48 -4.56
CA LEU A 299 30.58 -30.24 -4.29
C LEU A 299 30.60 -29.29 -5.49
N ASN A 300 30.58 -29.80 -6.73
CA ASN A 300 30.45 -28.96 -7.91
C ASN A 300 29.07 -28.34 -8.00
N ARG A 301 27.99 -29.11 -7.81
CA ARG A 301 26.62 -28.56 -7.80
C ARG A 301 26.41 -27.52 -6.70
N VAL A 302 26.92 -27.79 -5.50
CA VAL A 302 26.89 -26.83 -4.37
C VAL A 302 27.65 -25.55 -4.73
N LYS A 303 28.85 -25.66 -5.30
CA LYS A 303 29.63 -24.50 -5.75
C LYS A 303 28.94 -23.73 -6.86
N ASP A 304 28.27 -24.41 -7.79
CA ASP A 304 27.55 -23.77 -8.88
C ASP A 304 26.29 -23.06 -8.36
N GLY A 305 25.55 -23.65 -7.43
CA GLY A 305 24.47 -22.97 -6.71
C GLY A 305 24.95 -21.74 -5.94
N MET A 306 26.10 -21.83 -5.25
CA MET A 306 26.73 -20.68 -4.59
C MET A 306 27.12 -19.57 -5.57
N LYS A 307 27.51 -19.92 -6.81
CA LYS A 307 27.79 -18.91 -7.86
C LYS A 307 26.50 -18.27 -8.36
N GLN A 308 25.42 -19.03 -8.52
CA GLN A 308 24.13 -18.49 -8.98
C GLN A 308 23.59 -17.45 -8.00
N ILE A 309 23.70 -17.69 -6.69
CA ILE A 309 23.38 -16.69 -5.66
C ILE A 309 24.50 -15.69 -5.37
N SER A 310 25.64 -15.81 -6.07
CA SER A 310 26.81 -14.92 -5.93
C SER A 310 27.33 -14.79 -4.50
N LEU A 311 27.45 -15.91 -3.80
CA LEU A 311 27.92 -15.95 -2.41
C LEU A 311 29.36 -15.38 -2.28
N PRO A 312 29.61 -14.48 -1.30
CA PRO A 312 30.93 -13.92 -1.04
C PRO A 312 32.03 -14.99 -0.89
N ALA A 313 33.25 -14.65 -1.29
CA ALA A 313 34.35 -15.61 -1.35
C ALA A 313 34.72 -16.20 0.01
N ASP A 314 34.66 -15.38 1.06
CA ASP A 314 34.99 -15.79 2.43
C ASP A 314 33.91 -16.69 3.03
N GLU A 315 32.62 -16.35 2.86
CA GLU A 315 31.51 -17.23 3.25
C GLU A 315 31.57 -18.58 2.54
N ARG A 316 31.82 -18.57 1.22
CA ARG A 316 32.00 -19.80 0.44
C ARG A 316 33.14 -20.65 0.99
N LYS A 317 34.28 -20.03 1.34
CA LYS A 317 35.43 -20.74 1.88
C LYS A 317 35.13 -21.33 3.26
N ASN A 318 34.47 -20.58 4.12
CA ASN A 318 34.10 -21.00 5.48
C ASN A 318 33.12 -22.17 5.46
N PHE A 319 32.07 -22.09 4.64
CA PHE A 319 31.11 -23.18 4.49
C PHE A 319 31.76 -24.45 3.93
N LEU A 320 32.56 -24.34 2.86
CA LEU A 320 33.23 -25.50 2.27
C LEU A 320 34.25 -26.14 3.23
N ALA A 321 34.92 -25.34 4.07
CA ALA A 321 35.82 -25.84 5.11
C ALA A 321 35.04 -26.61 6.20
N ALA A 322 33.91 -26.09 6.65
CA ALA A 322 33.06 -26.77 7.63
C ALA A 322 32.49 -28.09 7.09
N LEU A 323 32.00 -28.08 5.85
CA LEU A 323 31.51 -29.28 5.17
C LEU A 323 32.61 -30.35 5.05
N ALA A 324 33.83 -29.94 4.65
CA ALA A 324 34.98 -30.84 4.54
C ALA A 324 35.37 -31.45 5.90
N ASN A 325 35.38 -30.64 6.97
CA ASN A 325 35.73 -31.09 8.31
C ASN A 325 34.74 -32.15 8.84
N HIS A 326 33.43 -31.95 8.60
CA HIS A 326 32.42 -32.94 9.00
C HIS A 326 32.48 -34.23 8.18
N HIS A 327 32.74 -34.16 6.87
CA HIS A 327 32.97 -35.37 6.08
C HIS A 327 34.22 -36.13 6.53
N LEU A 328 35.30 -35.43 6.89
CA LEU A 328 36.52 -36.04 7.45
C LEU A 328 36.25 -36.72 8.79
N ALA A 329 35.48 -36.10 9.68
CA ALA A 329 35.08 -36.68 10.95
C ALA A 329 34.22 -37.93 10.78
N ALA A 330 33.23 -37.89 9.87
CA ALA A 330 32.38 -39.02 9.53
C ALA A 330 33.16 -40.24 8.97
N VAL A 331 34.28 -39.99 8.29
CA VAL A 331 35.17 -41.05 7.79
C VAL A 331 36.14 -41.56 8.88
N ARG A 332 36.59 -40.69 9.81
CA ARG A 332 37.59 -41.00 10.86
C ARG A 332 37.04 -41.74 12.08
N ALA A 333 35.76 -41.62 12.40
CA ALA A 333 35.12 -42.30 13.55
C ALA A 333 35.12 -43.85 13.50
N SER A 334 35.96 -44.47 12.66
CA SER A 334 36.16 -45.91 12.53
C SER A 334 37.59 -46.41 12.84
N GLY A 335 38.52 -45.54 13.26
CA GLY A 335 39.84 -45.96 13.76
C GLY A 335 39.78 -46.24 15.27
N GLY A 336 39.69 -47.52 15.65
CA GLY A 336 39.39 -47.97 17.02
C GLY A 336 40.30 -47.49 18.15
N GLU A 337 39.79 -47.60 19.38
CA GLU A 337 40.51 -47.38 20.64
C GLU A 337 41.72 -48.33 20.77
N SER A 338 42.90 -47.82 21.19
CA SER A 338 43.71 -48.35 22.31
C SER A 338 45.08 -47.64 22.45
N ASP A 339 45.35 -47.21 23.69
CA ASP A 339 46.64 -47.04 24.41
C ASP A 339 47.79 -46.17 23.84
N ALA A 340 47.90 -44.95 24.38
CA ALA A 340 49.18 -44.35 24.77
C ALA A 340 48.98 -43.27 25.87
N ALA A 341 49.72 -43.39 26.97
CA ALA A 341 49.80 -42.41 28.06
C ALA A 341 50.44 -41.07 27.61
N PRO A 342 50.21 -39.96 28.35
CA PRO A 342 50.14 -38.62 27.78
C PRO A 342 51.51 -37.95 27.63
N ALA A 343 51.71 -37.23 26.53
CA ALA A 343 52.79 -36.27 26.36
C ALA A 343 52.49 -35.31 25.21
N PRO A 344 53.07 -34.10 25.26
CA PRO A 344 52.72 -32.99 26.12
C PRO A 344 51.61 -32.12 25.47
N THR A 345 50.92 -31.31 26.27
CA THR A 345 50.14 -30.17 25.77
C THR A 345 50.97 -29.37 24.75
N PRO A 346 50.47 -29.13 23.53
CA PRO A 346 51.02 -28.05 22.71
C PRO A 346 50.85 -26.78 23.54
N GLU A 347 51.97 -26.09 23.79
CA GLU A 347 51.95 -24.73 24.31
C GLU A 347 50.89 -23.95 23.55
N ALA A 348 50.01 -23.31 24.33
CA ALA A 348 49.08 -22.32 23.83
C ALA A 348 49.85 -21.41 22.88
N VAL A 349 49.53 -21.51 21.59
CA VAL A 349 49.65 -20.36 20.73
C VAL A 349 48.74 -19.36 21.40
N VAL A 350 49.36 -18.45 22.13
CA VAL A 350 48.75 -17.19 22.54
C VAL A 350 48.43 -16.51 21.22
N GLU A 351 47.28 -16.86 20.65
CA GLU A 351 46.56 -15.92 19.82
C GLU A 351 46.46 -14.65 20.66
N PRO A 352 46.86 -13.49 20.12
CA PRO A 352 46.70 -12.24 20.86
C PRO A 352 45.24 -12.20 21.28
N ALA A 353 45.00 -12.08 22.59
CA ALA A 353 43.68 -12.03 23.16
C ALA A 353 42.77 -11.21 22.25
N GLU A 354 41.80 -11.87 21.62
CA GLU A 354 40.68 -11.15 21.03
C GLU A 354 40.09 -10.37 22.19
N GLU A 355 40.33 -9.06 22.14
CA GLU A 355 39.71 -8.08 23.03
C GLU A 355 38.22 -8.39 23.02
N THR A 356 37.72 -8.85 24.16
CA THR A 356 36.31 -8.83 24.59
C THR A 356 35.31 -8.55 23.47
N SER A 357 34.66 -9.58 22.93
CA SER A 357 33.38 -9.39 22.24
C SER A 357 32.50 -8.51 23.13
N ASN A 358 32.20 -7.29 22.66
CA ASN A 358 31.53 -6.25 23.42
C ASN A 358 30.12 -6.73 23.81
N GLY A 359 29.77 -6.70 25.10
CA GLY A 359 28.49 -7.20 25.61
C GLY A 359 27.26 -6.64 24.88
N VAL A 360 27.34 -5.37 24.44
CA VAL A 360 26.26 -4.69 23.73
C VAL A 360 25.93 -5.29 22.35
N GLU A 361 26.93 -5.75 21.61
CA GLU A 361 26.72 -6.39 20.30
C GLU A 361 25.96 -7.71 20.45
N ALA A 362 26.37 -8.54 21.41
CA ALA A 362 25.69 -9.79 21.72
C ALA A 362 24.25 -9.56 22.18
N VAL A 363 24.01 -8.53 23.01
CA VAL A 363 22.67 -8.17 23.50
C VAL A 363 21.78 -7.70 22.37
N LEU A 364 22.26 -6.82 21.48
CA LEU A 364 21.49 -6.37 20.31
C LEU A 364 21.15 -7.56 19.40
N MET A 365 22.11 -8.44 19.11
CA MET A 365 21.89 -9.62 18.28
C MET A 365 20.83 -10.54 18.89
N GLN A 366 20.93 -10.82 20.19
CA GLN A 366 19.96 -11.66 20.91
C GLN A 366 18.57 -11.01 20.99
N ALA A 367 18.50 -9.70 21.20
CA ALA A 367 17.25 -8.94 21.24
C ALA A 367 16.52 -8.99 19.89
N VAL A 368 17.24 -8.84 18.78
CA VAL A 368 16.66 -8.97 17.43
C VAL A 368 16.18 -10.40 17.16
N HIS A 369 16.95 -11.42 17.54
CA HIS A 369 16.51 -12.82 17.42
C HIS A 369 15.25 -13.10 18.25
N ARG A 370 15.15 -12.54 19.46
CA ARG A 370 13.96 -12.66 20.31
C ARG A 370 12.75 -11.96 19.68
N ALA A 371 12.92 -10.73 19.21
CA ALA A 371 11.87 -9.99 18.52
C ALA A 371 11.37 -10.77 17.30
N ASN A 372 12.29 -11.32 16.50
CA ASN A 372 11.97 -12.16 15.35
C ASN A 372 11.12 -13.37 15.74
N ALA A 373 11.56 -14.14 16.74
CA ALA A 373 10.86 -15.35 17.18
C ALA A 373 9.43 -15.05 17.68
N VAL A 374 9.25 -13.96 18.43
CA VAL A 374 7.95 -13.57 18.99
C VAL A 374 7.01 -13.07 17.88
N ILE A 375 7.48 -12.20 17.00
CA ILE A 375 6.69 -11.68 15.86
C ILE A 375 6.34 -12.82 14.91
N HIS A 376 7.29 -13.71 14.60
CA HIS A 376 7.06 -14.87 13.74
C HIS A 376 5.99 -15.81 14.31
N ARG A 377 6.08 -16.14 15.61
CA ARG A 377 5.06 -16.96 16.28
C ARG A 377 3.69 -16.30 16.26
N ALA A 378 3.63 -14.99 16.51
CA ALA A 378 2.38 -14.24 16.46
C ALA A 378 1.78 -14.27 15.03
N ALA A 379 2.63 -14.14 14.00
CA ALA A 379 2.23 -14.23 12.60
C ALA A 379 1.68 -15.60 12.20
N GLU A 380 2.23 -16.68 12.77
CA GLU A 380 1.74 -18.05 12.54
C GLU A 380 0.46 -18.37 13.32
N SER A 381 0.31 -17.81 14.53
CA SER A 381 -0.79 -18.14 15.43
C SER A 381 -2.11 -17.45 15.08
N LYS A 382 -2.05 -16.30 14.42
CA LYS A 382 -3.20 -15.43 14.12
C LYS A 382 -3.31 -15.18 12.61
N PRO A 383 -4.39 -15.62 11.96
CA PRO A 383 -4.62 -15.36 10.54
C PRO A 383 -4.57 -13.87 10.18
N GLU A 384 -5.02 -12.98 11.07
CA GLU A 384 -4.97 -11.53 10.89
C GLU A 384 -3.54 -10.95 10.91
N CYS A 385 -2.57 -11.67 11.47
CA CYS A 385 -1.16 -11.28 11.52
C CYS A 385 -0.31 -12.06 10.49
N ALA A 386 -0.94 -12.81 9.59
CA ALA A 386 -0.22 -13.68 8.66
C ALA A 386 0.72 -12.88 7.76
N GLY A 387 2.00 -13.27 7.76
CA GLY A 387 3.04 -12.60 6.97
C GLY A 387 3.48 -11.24 7.52
N MET A 388 3.08 -10.88 8.76
CA MET A 388 3.55 -9.65 9.38
C MET A 388 5.07 -9.69 9.59
N GLY A 389 5.69 -8.54 9.42
CA GLY A 389 7.10 -8.35 9.70
C GLY A 389 7.44 -6.87 9.77
N THR A 390 8.69 -6.58 10.05
CA THR A 390 9.14 -5.19 10.13
C THR A 390 10.62 -5.10 9.78
N THR A 391 11.03 -3.99 9.18
CA THR A 391 12.45 -3.64 9.13
C THR A 391 12.90 -3.16 10.50
N LEU A 392 14.21 -3.02 10.69
CA LEU A 392 14.78 -2.53 11.94
C LEU A 392 16.12 -1.86 11.66
N VAL A 393 16.28 -0.64 12.16
CA VAL A 393 17.57 -0.05 12.47
C VAL A 393 17.54 0.33 13.95
N ALA A 394 18.40 -0.29 14.75
CA ALA A 394 18.55 0.03 16.17
C ALA A 394 19.99 0.45 16.45
N ALA A 395 20.16 1.55 17.18
CA ALA A 395 21.46 2.10 17.56
C ALA A 395 21.54 2.29 19.07
N ARG A 396 22.64 1.84 19.67
CA ARG A 396 22.98 2.07 21.06
C ARG A 396 24.30 2.82 21.19
N PHE A 397 24.26 3.95 21.87
CA PHE A 397 25.39 4.82 22.13
C PHE A 397 25.99 4.49 23.50
N HIS A 398 27.25 4.05 23.51
CA HIS A 398 28.00 3.71 24.72
C HIS A 398 29.50 3.92 24.48
N ASP A 399 30.26 4.33 25.49
CA ASP A 399 31.73 4.36 25.47
C ASP A 399 32.40 5.07 24.26
N ASN A 400 31.84 6.19 23.80
CA ASN A 400 32.21 6.86 22.52
C ASN A 400 32.08 5.96 21.28
N ARG A 401 31.15 5.02 21.31
CA ARG A 401 30.81 4.10 20.23
C ARG A 401 29.31 4.07 20.02
N VAL A 402 28.92 3.64 18.83
CA VAL A 402 27.54 3.37 18.45
C VAL A 402 27.50 1.94 17.91
N THR A 403 26.87 1.04 18.65
CA THR A 403 26.59 -0.31 18.14
C THR A 403 25.23 -0.30 17.46
N VAL A 404 25.20 -0.75 16.21
CA VAL A 404 24.04 -0.67 15.34
C VAL A 404 23.66 -2.07 14.89
N ALA A 405 22.39 -2.43 15.03
CA ALA A 405 21.80 -3.63 14.45
C ALA A 405 20.82 -3.23 13.33
N HIS A 406 20.93 -3.88 12.18
CA HIS A 406 20.18 -3.55 10.97
C HIS A 406 19.56 -4.79 10.31
N VAL A 407 18.28 -4.71 9.97
CA VAL A 407 17.52 -5.69 9.18
C VAL A 407 16.52 -4.96 8.28
N GLY A 408 16.72 -4.96 6.97
CA GLY A 408 15.73 -4.47 6.00
C GLY A 408 16.33 -3.39 5.12
N ASP A 409 15.53 -2.45 4.67
CA ASP A 409 15.94 -1.29 3.86
C ASP A 409 15.72 0.05 4.58
N SER A 410 15.33 0.04 5.86
CA SER A 410 15.55 1.20 6.74
C SER A 410 17.03 1.51 6.84
N ARG A 411 17.39 2.79 6.89
CA ARG A 411 18.78 3.24 6.74
C ARG A 411 19.32 3.94 7.97
N LEU A 412 20.63 3.80 8.18
CA LEU A 412 21.42 4.66 9.06
C LEU A 412 22.41 5.48 8.23
N TYR A 413 22.44 6.78 8.47
CA TYR A 413 23.42 7.71 7.95
C TYR A 413 24.23 8.37 9.07
N ARG A 414 25.45 8.80 8.76
CA ARG A 414 26.27 9.71 9.57
C ARG A 414 26.62 10.93 8.74
N LEU A 415 26.29 12.11 9.25
CA LEU A 415 26.80 13.39 8.78
C LEU A 415 28.02 13.77 9.61
N LYS A 416 29.18 13.85 8.96
CA LYS A 416 30.45 14.26 9.57
C LYS A 416 31.17 15.24 8.65
N ASP A 417 31.67 16.34 9.20
CA ASP A 417 32.41 17.37 8.46
C ASP A 417 31.65 17.88 7.21
N GLY A 418 30.32 17.91 7.29
CA GLY A 418 29.45 18.30 6.18
C GLY A 418 29.27 17.25 5.08
N ALA A 419 29.71 16.00 5.26
CA ALA A 419 29.46 14.91 4.32
C ALA A 419 28.52 13.86 4.91
N LEU A 420 27.41 13.59 4.22
CA LEU A 420 26.46 12.55 4.59
C LEU A 420 26.92 11.20 4.02
N GLN A 421 27.08 10.21 4.89
CA GLN A 421 27.47 8.85 4.53
C GLN A 421 26.44 7.86 5.03
N GLN A 422 25.89 7.03 4.13
CA GLN A 422 25.10 5.87 4.51
C GLN A 422 26.01 4.80 5.13
N LEU A 423 25.63 4.28 6.29
CA LEU A 423 26.38 3.28 7.06
C LEU A 423 25.77 1.89 6.98
N THR A 424 24.48 1.76 6.69
CA THR A 424 23.83 0.46 6.44
C THR A 424 23.75 0.15 4.96
N LEU A 425 23.56 -1.12 4.64
CA LEU A 425 23.35 -1.57 3.27
C LEU A 425 21.98 -2.25 3.18
N ASP A 426 21.10 -1.74 2.34
CA ASP A 426 19.72 -2.22 2.24
C ASP A 426 19.69 -3.73 1.91
N HIS A 427 18.89 -4.47 2.68
CA HIS A 427 18.50 -5.83 2.36
C HIS A 427 17.35 -5.81 1.36
N SER A 428 17.63 -5.35 0.14
CA SER A 428 16.67 -5.31 -0.96
C SER A 428 17.17 -6.08 -2.18
N LEU A 429 16.24 -6.59 -2.99
CA LEU A 429 16.56 -7.38 -4.18
C LEU A 429 17.45 -6.60 -5.15
N MET A 430 17.23 -5.30 -5.26
CA MET A 430 18.01 -4.44 -6.14
C MET A 430 19.41 -4.19 -5.60
N GLN A 431 19.56 -3.99 -4.29
CA GLN A 431 20.88 -3.90 -3.66
C GLN A 431 21.65 -5.20 -3.82
N ASP A 432 20.97 -6.35 -3.72
CA ASP A 432 21.56 -7.65 -4.05
C ASP A 432 21.99 -7.71 -5.52
N LEU A 433 21.18 -7.27 -6.48
CA LEU A 433 21.55 -7.26 -7.91
C LEU A 433 22.74 -6.32 -8.23
N VAL A 434 22.85 -5.19 -7.53
CA VAL A 434 24.01 -4.27 -7.63
C VAL A 434 25.26 -4.92 -7.04
N ASN A 435 25.18 -5.51 -5.85
CA ASN A 435 26.29 -6.23 -5.21
C ASN A 435 26.79 -7.40 -6.07
N LYS A 436 25.86 -8.03 -6.80
CA LYS A 436 26.12 -9.15 -7.71
C LYS A 436 26.61 -8.71 -9.10
N GLY A 437 26.72 -7.40 -9.34
CA GLY A 437 27.30 -6.81 -10.55
C GLY A 437 26.41 -6.81 -11.79
N PHE A 438 25.10 -7.07 -11.62
CA PHE A 438 24.13 -7.07 -12.72
C PHE A 438 23.69 -5.65 -13.10
N TYR A 439 23.75 -4.70 -12.17
CA TYR A 439 23.47 -3.28 -12.38
C TYR A 439 24.53 -2.42 -11.70
N THR A 440 24.85 -1.29 -12.32
CA THR A 440 25.53 -0.20 -11.60
C THR A 440 24.56 0.50 -10.65
N PRO A 441 25.03 1.16 -9.57
CA PRO A 441 24.17 1.94 -8.68
C PRO A 441 23.30 2.98 -9.41
N GLU A 442 23.82 3.56 -10.50
CA GLU A 442 23.10 4.53 -11.33
C GLU A 442 22.00 3.88 -12.21
N GLU A 443 22.20 2.64 -12.66
CA GLU A 443 21.20 1.88 -13.42
C GLU A 443 20.11 1.30 -12.52
N ALA A 444 20.45 0.90 -11.30
CA ALA A 444 19.50 0.46 -10.29
C ALA A 444 18.51 1.57 -9.93
N LYS A 445 18.97 2.83 -9.80
CA LYS A 445 18.11 4.01 -9.58
C LYS A 445 17.14 4.31 -10.74
N LYS A 446 17.41 3.85 -11.97
CA LYS A 446 16.57 4.13 -13.16
C LYS A 446 15.53 3.05 -13.47
N ASN A 447 15.76 1.82 -13.03
CA ASN A 447 15.02 0.63 -13.49
C ASN A 447 14.02 0.06 -12.48
N VAL A 448 13.69 0.76 -11.38
CA VAL A 448 12.94 0.16 -10.27
C VAL A 448 11.80 1.07 -9.82
N LYS A 449 10.60 0.50 -9.78
CA LYS A 449 9.41 1.07 -9.11
C LYS A 449 8.95 0.24 -7.90
N SER A 450 9.76 -0.71 -7.42
CA SER A 450 9.43 -1.53 -6.24
C SER A 450 10.70 -2.01 -5.50
N ASN A 451 10.94 -1.48 -4.29
CA ASN A 451 11.94 -2.01 -3.36
C ASN A 451 11.39 -3.31 -2.76
N VAL A 452 11.91 -4.45 -3.21
CA VAL A 452 11.52 -5.76 -2.67
C VAL A 452 12.51 -6.12 -1.56
N ILE A 453 12.06 -6.10 -0.32
CA ILE A 453 12.86 -6.44 0.86
C ILE A 453 13.24 -7.93 0.83
N THR A 454 14.51 -8.23 1.10
CA THR A 454 15.07 -9.60 1.14
C THR A 454 15.20 -10.15 2.55
N ARG A 455 15.20 -9.29 3.58
CA ARG A 455 15.21 -9.68 5.01
C ARG A 455 14.35 -8.73 5.85
N ALA A 456 13.52 -9.28 6.73
CA ALA A 456 12.71 -8.54 7.68
C ALA A 456 12.54 -9.35 8.97
N VAL A 457 12.36 -8.66 10.10
CA VAL A 457 12.10 -9.26 11.42
C VAL A 457 10.67 -9.80 11.44
N GLY A 458 10.49 -11.05 11.89
CA GLY A 458 9.19 -11.70 12.05
C GLY A 458 8.66 -12.45 10.83
N VAL A 459 9.21 -12.18 9.64
CA VAL A 459 8.78 -12.86 8.40
C VAL A 459 9.29 -14.30 8.35
N GLU A 460 10.54 -14.52 8.73
CA GLU A 460 11.19 -15.84 8.72
C GLU A 460 11.46 -16.32 10.14
N GLU A 461 11.51 -17.64 10.35
CA GLU A 461 11.77 -18.26 11.67
C GLU A 461 13.09 -17.78 12.30
N SER A 462 14.08 -17.48 11.46
CA SER A 462 15.36 -16.91 11.87
C SER A 462 15.72 -15.72 10.99
N VAL A 463 16.19 -14.65 11.62
CA VAL A 463 16.76 -13.48 10.95
C VAL A 463 18.24 -13.37 11.28
N ALA A 464 19.07 -12.94 10.32
CA ALA A 464 20.47 -12.60 10.55
C ALA A 464 20.62 -11.07 10.50
N PRO A 465 20.68 -10.38 11.65
CA PRO A 465 20.94 -8.94 11.68
C PRO A 465 22.39 -8.63 11.30
N ASP A 466 22.57 -7.55 10.55
CA ASP A 466 23.88 -6.96 10.33
C ASP A 466 24.18 -6.09 11.55
N VAL A 467 25.20 -6.45 12.33
CA VAL A 467 25.63 -5.70 13.52
C VAL A 467 27.00 -5.10 13.28
N GLN A 468 27.15 -3.81 13.58
CA GLN A 468 28.42 -3.09 13.43
C GLN A 468 28.61 -2.09 14.56
N GLU A 469 29.87 -1.80 14.87
CA GLU A 469 30.24 -0.79 15.86
C GLU A 469 31.00 0.36 15.22
N ILE A 470 30.59 1.58 15.55
CA ILE A 470 31.09 2.81 14.94
C ILE A 470 31.65 3.71 16.04
N HIS A 471 32.84 4.26 15.85
CA HIS A 471 33.36 5.28 16.76
C HIS A 471 32.63 6.62 16.58
N ALA A 472 32.17 7.18 17.70
CA ALA A 472 31.44 8.44 17.78
C ALA A 472 32.31 9.57 18.33
N GLU A 473 32.33 10.68 17.61
CA GLU A 473 33.04 11.91 17.95
C GLU A 473 32.05 13.07 18.12
N PRO A 474 32.35 14.06 18.98
CA PRO A 474 31.56 15.28 19.07
C PRO A 474 31.40 15.97 17.72
N GLY A 475 30.17 16.34 17.38
CA GLY A 475 29.77 16.90 16.10
C GLY A 475 29.18 15.86 15.12
N ASP A 476 29.37 14.56 15.36
CA ASP A 476 28.70 13.55 14.55
C ASP A 476 27.17 13.65 14.71
N LEU A 477 26.47 13.62 13.58
CA LEU A 477 25.01 13.53 13.53
C LEU A 477 24.60 12.23 12.83
N PHE A 478 23.90 11.36 13.55
CA PHE A 478 23.34 10.12 13.02
C PHE A 478 21.87 10.32 12.65
N LEU A 479 21.46 9.80 11.49
CA LEU A 479 20.08 9.76 11.03
C LEU A 479 19.67 8.30 10.81
N LEU A 480 18.69 7.82 11.57
CA LEU A 480 17.97 6.59 11.30
C LEU A 480 16.67 6.95 10.57
N CYS A 481 16.32 6.26 9.50
CA CYS A 481 15.07 6.54 8.79
C CYS A 481 14.46 5.30 8.11
N SER A 482 13.14 5.30 7.95
CA SER A 482 12.43 4.37 7.07
C SER A 482 12.62 4.75 5.60
N ASP A 483 12.25 3.84 4.70
CA ASP A 483 12.38 4.06 3.26
C ASP A 483 11.49 5.21 2.76
N GLY A 484 10.38 5.51 3.44
CA GLY A 484 9.47 6.60 3.09
C GLY A 484 10.12 7.99 3.09
N LEU A 485 11.25 8.17 3.80
CA LEU A 485 12.10 9.35 3.60
C LEU A 485 12.90 9.23 2.30
N THR A 486 13.70 8.18 2.16
CA THR A 486 14.74 8.06 1.13
C THR A 486 14.21 7.73 -0.26
N ASP A 487 12.98 7.20 -0.36
CA ASP A 487 12.27 7.03 -1.61
C ASP A 487 11.76 8.37 -2.15
N MET A 488 11.47 9.34 -1.27
CA MET A 488 10.93 10.64 -1.63
C MET A 488 12.01 11.74 -1.68
N VAL A 489 13.14 11.58 -1.00
CA VAL A 489 14.18 12.60 -0.83
C VAL A 489 15.55 11.99 -1.10
N GLU A 490 16.30 12.57 -2.04
CA GLU A 490 17.65 12.12 -2.37
C GLU A 490 18.67 12.51 -1.28
N ASP A 491 19.74 11.72 -1.14
CA ASP A 491 20.78 11.88 -0.10
C ASP A 491 21.37 13.30 -0.07
N ASN A 492 21.55 13.95 -1.23
CA ASN A 492 22.08 15.31 -1.32
C ASN A 492 21.11 16.35 -0.73
N GLU A 493 19.80 16.15 -0.89
CA GLU A 493 18.79 17.01 -0.27
C GLU A 493 18.72 16.76 1.24
N ILE A 494 18.85 15.51 1.68
CA ILE A 494 18.97 15.16 3.11
C ILE A 494 20.18 15.88 3.71
N GLU A 495 21.36 15.77 3.09
CA GLU A 495 22.59 16.44 3.53
C GLU A 495 22.40 17.96 3.67
N ILE A 496 21.86 18.61 2.63
CA ILE A 496 21.59 20.06 2.64
C ILE A 496 20.64 20.45 3.78
N ARG A 497 19.60 19.64 4.05
CA ARG A 497 18.64 19.94 5.12
C ARG A 497 19.25 19.79 6.50
N LEU A 498 20.01 18.73 6.73
CA LEU A 498 20.70 18.49 7.99
C LEU A 498 21.73 19.58 8.27
N GLN A 499 22.52 20.00 7.28
CA GLN A 499 23.46 21.12 7.42
C GLN A 499 22.75 22.45 7.67
N LYS A 500 21.66 22.73 6.96
CA LYS A 500 20.93 24.00 7.10
C LYS A 500 20.34 24.17 8.50
N HIS A 501 19.95 23.06 9.13
CA HIS A 501 19.33 23.02 10.44
C HIS A 501 20.25 22.38 11.48
N GLU A 502 21.58 22.50 11.31
CA GLU A 502 22.58 21.89 12.18
C GLU A 502 22.42 22.34 13.65
N ASP A 503 21.91 23.55 13.92
CA ASP A 503 21.73 24.04 15.29
C ASP A 503 20.43 23.57 15.97
N ASP A 504 19.47 22.99 15.23
CA ASP A 504 18.13 22.61 15.73
C ASP A 504 17.65 21.30 15.09
N LEU A 505 17.86 20.19 15.80
CA LEU A 505 17.49 18.87 15.31
C LEU A 505 15.98 18.71 15.14
N ALA A 506 15.18 19.34 16.01
CA ALA A 506 13.72 19.26 15.90
C ALA A 506 13.29 19.84 14.54
N THR A 507 13.71 21.07 14.23
CA THR A 507 13.43 21.68 12.92
C THR A 507 14.02 20.87 11.77
N ALA A 508 15.20 20.25 11.94
CA ALA A 508 15.79 19.37 10.93
C ALA A 508 14.89 18.16 10.62
N SER A 509 14.45 17.43 11.65
CA SER A 509 13.56 16.27 11.52
C SER A 509 12.21 16.66 10.89
N GLU A 510 11.63 17.79 11.30
CA GLU A 510 10.39 18.30 10.71
C GLU A 510 10.57 18.69 9.24
N SER A 511 11.69 19.31 8.90
CA SER A 511 11.98 19.70 7.52
C SER A 511 12.20 18.49 6.61
N LEU A 512 12.75 17.39 7.11
CA LEU A 512 12.93 16.15 6.34
C LEU A 512 11.57 15.51 6.04
N VAL A 513 10.74 15.32 7.07
CA VAL A 513 9.37 14.78 6.93
C VAL A 513 8.52 15.66 6.00
N ALA A 514 8.57 16.99 6.17
CA ALA A 514 7.84 17.91 5.33
C ALA A 514 8.30 17.86 3.86
N LEU A 515 9.60 17.64 3.61
CA LEU A 515 10.14 17.52 2.27
C LEU A 515 9.71 16.19 1.61
N ALA A 516 9.79 15.07 2.33
CA ALA A 516 9.32 13.77 1.85
C ALA A 516 7.82 13.82 1.49
N ASN A 517 7.01 14.42 2.37
CA ASN A 517 5.59 14.66 2.10
C ASN A 517 5.38 15.55 0.87
N LYS A 518 6.16 16.63 0.74
CA LYS A 518 6.08 17.52 -0.44
C LYS A 518 6.41 16.79 -1.74
N ASN A 519 7.35 15.84 -1.72
CA ASN A 519 7.78 15.08 -2.88
C ASN A 519 6.86 13.89 -3.21
N GLY A 520 5.87 13.61 -2.38
CA GLY A 520 4.80 12.68 -2.68
C GLY A 520 4.18 12.04 -1.44
N GLY A 521 4.98 11.78 -0.40
CA GLY A 521 4.56 11.11 0.83
C GLY A 521 3.86 9.78 0.54
N ARG A 522 4.49 8.91 -0.24
CA ARG A 522 3.87 7.67 -0.72
C ARG A 522 3.80 6.56 0.33
N ASP A 523 4.65 6.62 1.34
CA ASP A 523 4.66 5.70 2.46
C ASP A 523 4.70 6.42 3.81
N ASN A 524 4.68 5.68 4.91
CA ASN A 524 4.98 6.17 6.26
C ASN A 524 6.43 6.71 6.30
N ILE A 525 6.64 7.82 6.99
CA ILE A 525 7.91 8.53 7.00
C ILE A 525 8.39 8.64 8.44
N SER A 526 9.47 7.93 8.77
CA SER A 526 10.06 7.94 10.09
C SER A 526 11.51 8.37 10.05
N VAL A 527 11.87 9.28 10.97
CA VAL A 527 13.23 9.80 11.13
C VAL A 527 13.57 9.89 12.62
N VAL A 528 14.76 9.45 12.98
CA VAL A 528 15.37 9.66 14.30
C VAL A 528 16.76 10.24 14.09
N LEU A 529 17.01 11.39 14.70
CA LEU A 529 18.30 12.08 14.69
C LEU A 529 18.96 11.94 16.06
N ALA A 530 20.27 11.70 16.06
CA ALA A 530 21.10 11.65 17.27
C ALA A 530 22.40 12.40 17.03
N ARG A 531 22.62 13.50 17.76
CA ARG A 531 23.85 14.31 17.69
C ARG A 531 24.73 14.09 18.90
N VAL A 532 26.00 13.77 18.67
CA VAL A 532 27.00 13.73 19.73
C VAL A 532 27.47 15.15 20.03
N VAL A 533 27.13 15.67 21.21
CA VAL A 533 27.49 17.03 21.65
C VAL A 533 28.82 17.02 22.41
N GLN A 534 29.08 15.97 23.19
CA GLN A 534 30.29 15.83 24.00
C GLN A 534 30.77 14.36 24.02
N PRO A 535 32.05 14.10 24.32
CA PRO A 535 32.52 12.74 24.54
C PRO A 535 31.78 12.07 25.71
N PHE A 536 31.44 10.80 25.53
CA PHE A 536 30.77 9.91 26.48
C PHE A 536 31.57 8.62 26.72
N PRO A 537 32.82 8.68 27.23
CA PRO A 537 33.63 7.49 27.52
C PRO A 537 33.05 6.65 28.66
N ALA A 538 33.42 5.37 28.69
CA ALA A 538 33.20 4.48 29.83
C ALA A 538 33.71 5.16 31.11
N SER A 539 32.85 5.33 32.11
CA SER A 539 33.26 5.88 33.41
C SER A 539 33.67 4.74 34.35
N ASP A 540 34.92 4.74 34.82
CA ASP A 540 35.41 3.81 35.86
C ASP A 540 34.72 4.00 37.24
N GLU A 541 33.99 5.10 37.41
CA GLU A 541 33.10 5.34 38.54
C GLU A 541 31.65 5.17 38.07
N ILE A 542 30.83 4.45 38.83
CA ILE A 542 29.38 4.31 38.58
C ILE A 542 28.76 5.71 38.60
N GLN A 543 28.68 6.35 37.44
CA GLN A 543 27.94 7.59 37.28
C GLN A 543 26.48 7.23 37.04
N PRO A 544 25.52 7.86 37.74
CA PRO A 544 24.12 7.57 37.57
C PRO A 544 23.70 7.84 36.12
N VAL A 545 22.72 7.05 35.66
CA VAL A 545 22.03 6.97 34.36
C VAL A 545 21.65 8.34 33.70
N SER A 546 21.89 9.48 34.35
CA SER A 546 21.42 10.83 34.03
C SER A 546 22.41 11.80 33.34
N GLU A 547 23.56 11.34 32.82
CA GLU A 547 24.55 12.21 32.14
C GLU A 547 24.59 12.04 30.61
N LEU A 548 24.06 10.95 30.05
CA LEU A 548 24.09 10.70 28.61
C LEU A 548 23.18 11.68 27.84
N GLU A 549 22.01 12.04 28.40
CA GLU A 549 21.07 13.02 27.83
C GLU A 549 21.69 14.40 27.57
N LYS A 550 22.78 14.75 28.26
CA LYS A 550 23.49 16.03 28.10
C LYS A 550 24.64 15.94 27.09
N LYS A 551 25.04 14.72 26.72
CA LYS A 551 26.17 14.43 25.84
C LYS A 551 25.70 14.05 24.44
N ILE A 552 24.49 13.52 24.31
CA ILE A 552 23.86 13.15 23.05
C ILE A 552 22.45 13.75 23.01
N GLU A 553 22.14 14.44 21.93
CA GLU A 553 20.83 15.03 21.69
C GLU A 553 20.07 14.17 20.70
N PHE A 554 18.88 13.70 21.09
CA PHE A 554 18.02 12.93 20.21
C PHE A 554 16.74 13.69 19.86
N THR A 555 16.20 13.43 18.67
CA THR A 555 14.84 13.78 18.29
C THR A 555 14.30 12.74 17.33
N GLY A 556 12.99 12.53 17.33
CA GLY A 556 12.34 11.57 16.46
C GLY A 556 11.02 12.13 15.94
N LYS A 557 10.70 11.80 14.70
CA LYS A 557 9.41 12.12 14.10
C LYS A 557 8.99 10.97 13.20
N THR A 558 7.74 10.57 13.35
CA THR A 558 7.07 9.62 12.47
C THR A 558 5.78 10.26 11.95
N ASP A 559 5.47 10.03 10.69
CA ASP A 559 4.36 10.65 9.96
C ASP A 559 3.72 9.62 9.03
N VAL A 560 2.39 9.61 8.96
CA VAL A 560 1.65 8.65 8.12
C VAL A 560 2.00 8.80 6.63
N GLY A 561 2.48 9.96 6.20
CA GLY A 561 2.60 10.30 4.79
C GLY A 561 1.27 10.80 4.21
N ARG A 562 1.19 10.88 2.89
CA ARG A 562 0.00 11.39 2.15
C ARG A 562 -0.86 10.30 1.53
N ARG A 563 -0.36 9.06 1.47
CA ARG A 563 -1.02 7.96 0.75
C ARG A 563 -1.48 6.81 1.64
N ARG A 564 -0.85 6.60 2.81
CA ARG A 564 -1.26 5.58 3.77
C ARG A 564 -2.41 6.09 4.65
N SER A 565 -3.25 5.17 5.14
CA SER A 565 -4.39 5.48 6.02
C SER A 565 -4.03 5.43 7.52
N HIS A 566 -3.00 4.68 7.88
CA HIS A 566 -2.45 4.61 9.24
C HIS A 566 -0.92 4.55 9.19
N ASN A 567 -0.29 4.69 10.36
CA ASN A 567 1.15 4.60 10.50
C ASN A 567 1.54 3.19 10.94
N GLU A 568 2.30 2.49 10.12
CA GLU A 568 2.85 1.16 10.42
C GLU A 568 4.27 1.25 10.98
N ASP A 569 4.89 2.43 10.95
CA ASP A 569 6.23 2.64 11.49
C ASP A 569 6.22 2.80 13.01
N GLY A 570 7.22 2.19 13.65
CA GLY A 570 7.57 2.38 15.04
C GLY A 570 8.89 3.11 15.19
N ILE A 571 8.95 4.12 16.06
CA ILE A 571 10.21 4.74 16.50
C ILE A 571 10.33 4.70 18.02
N ALA A 572 11.56 4.61 18.53
CA ALA A 572 11.83 4.75 19.95
C ALA A 572 13.14 5.47 20.21
N ILE A 573 13.12 6.29 21.26
CA ILE A 573 14.27 7.04 21.75
C ILE A 573 14.28 6.91 23.27
N ASP A 574 15.46 6.62 23.81
CA ASP A 574 15.74 6.69 25.24
C ASP A 574 17.06 7.42 25.42
N ASN A 575 16.95 8.67 25.85
CA ASN A 575 18.10 9.55 26.02
C ASN A 575 19.02 9.08 27.14
N ASP A 576 18.44 8.52 28.21
CA ASP A 576 19.17 8.07 29.40
C ASP A 576 20.01 6.83 29.06
N ALA A 577 19.41 5.89 28.32
CA ALA A 577 20.06 4.66 27.89
C ALA A 577 20.88 4.81 26.60
N GLY A 578 20.77 5.95 25.91
CA GLY A 578 21.44 6.19 24.62
C GLY A 578 20.92 5.27 23.51
N ILE A 579 19.60 5.04 23.43
CA ILE A 579 18.99 4.13 22.46
C ILE A 579 18.16 4.93 21.45
N ALA A 580 18.32 4.61 20.17
CA ALA A 580 17.51 5.14 19.08
C ALA A 580 17.14 4.02 18.11
N MET A 581 15.87 3.95 17.70
CA MET A 581 15.37 2.88 16.83
C MET A 581 14.33 3.39 15.84
N VAL A 582 14.33 2.80 14.65
CA VAL A 582 13.28 2.91 13.62
C VAL A 582 12.94 1.49 13.15
N ALA A 583 11.65 1.19 13.07
CA ALA A 583 11.13 -0.07 12.58
C ALA A 583 9.97 0.22 11.62
N ASP A 584 10.14 -0.12 10.35
CA ASP A 584 9.11 0.05 9.31
C ASP A 584 8.24 -1.21 9.25
N GLY A 585 6.94 -1.08 9.55
CA GLY A 585 6.02 -2.20 9.66
C GLY A 585 5.47 -2.65 8.31
N MET A 586 5.57 -3.94 7.99
CA MET A 586 5.04 -4.53 6.77
C MET A 586 4.05 -5.67 7.07
N GLY A 587 2.91 -5.65 6.39
CA GLY A 587 1.84 -6.64 6.53
C GLY A 587 0.53 -6.08 5.95
N GLY A 588 -0.53 -6.89 5.80
CA GLY A 588 -1.86 -6.36 5.45
C GLY A 588 -2.41 -5.42 6.53
N CYS A 589 -3.63 -4.88 6.34
CA CYS A 589 -4.23 -3.93 7.30
C CYS A 589 -4.06 -4.36 8.77
N ASN A 590 -3.37 -3.52 9.55
CA ASN A 590 -3.02 -3.63 10.98
C ASN A 590 -1.89 -4.61 11.35
N ALA A 591 -1.35 -5.39 10.41
CA ALA A 591 -0.29 -6.36 10.73
C ALA A 591 1.10 -5.70 10.83
N GLY A 592 1.37 -4.66 10.01
CA GLY A 592 2.64 -3.92 10.04
C GLY A 592 2.86 -3.14 11.34
N GLU A 593 1.85 -2.38 11.77
CA GLU A 593 1.88 -1.60 13.04
C GLU A 593 2.17 -2.51 14.25
N VAL A 594 1.52 -3.68 14.30
CA VAL A 594 1.74 -4.65 15.39
C VAL A 594 3.17 -5.18 15.36
N ALA A 595 3.70 -5.53 14.19
CA ALA A 595 5.05 -6.04 14.06
C ALA A 595 6.11 -5.01 14.46
N SER A 596 6.01 -3.77 13.99
CA SER A 596 6.96 -2.70 14.33
C SER A 596 6.90 -2.33 15.81
N ALA A 597 5.69 -2.24 16.40
CA ALA A 597 5.50 -1.98 17.83
C ALA A 597 6.11 -3.10 18.69
N MET A 598 5.87 -4.37 18.34
CA MET A 598 6.46 -5.51 19.04
C MET A 598 7.99 -5.50 18.97
N ALA A 599 8.56 -5.23 17.79
CA ALA A 599 10.02 -5.18 17.63
C ALA A 599 10.64 -4.08 18.50
N VAL A 600 10.08 -2.87 18.44
CA VAL A 600 10.52 -1.74 19.25
C VAL A 600 10.45 -2.07 20.73
N GLN A 601 9.32 -2.58 21.23
CA GLN A 601 9.15 -2.90 22.65
C GLN A 601 10.11 -3.97 23.16
N ILE A 602 10.27 -5.07 22.42
CA ILE A 602 11.10 -6.20 22.82
C ILE A 602 12.57 -5.79 22.88
N ILE A 603 13.05 -5.06 21.87
CA ILE A 603 14.45 -4.63 21.79
C ILE A 603 14.74 -3.55 22.83
N MET A 604 13.83 -2.58 22.99
CA MET A 604 13.94 -1.53 24.01
C MET A 604 14.12 -2.14 25.40
N ARG A 605 13.29 -3.13 25.73
CA ARG A 605 13.32 -3.82 27.01
C ARG A 605 14.63 -4.58 27.21
N ALA A 606 15.07 -5.36 26.22
CA ALA A 606 16.30 -6.14 26.31
C ALA A 606 17.54 -5.25 26.54
N LEU A 607 17.60 -4.09 25.88
CA LEU A 607 18.70 -3.14 26.05
C LEU A 607 18.70 -2.44 27.41
N ARG A 608 17.52 -2.15 27.98
CA ARG A 608 17.40 -1.60 29.33
C ARG A 608 17.77 -2.62 30.41
N GLU A 609 17.31 -3.86 30.27
CA GLU A 609 17.60 -4.94 31.22
C GLU A 609 19.12 -5.20 31.31
N GLU A 610 19.85 -5.10 30.20
CA GLU A 610 21.31 -5.21 30.23
C GLU A 610 21.99 -4.04 30.97
N LEU A 611 21.51 -2.80 30.80
CA LEU A 611 22.03 -1.64 31.52
C LEU A 611 21.82 -1.77 33.04
N GLU A 612 20.65 -2.27 33.45
CA GLU A 612 20.33 -2.53 34.86
C GLU A 612 21.21 -3.66 35.44
N SER A 613 21.43 -4.73 34.66
CA SER A 613 22.31 -5.85 35.03
C SER A 613 23.78 -5.40 35.18
N ALA A 614 24.26 -4.59 34.24
CA ALA A 614 25.60 -4.01 34.28
C ALA A 614 25.77 -3.05 35.47
N ALA A 615 24.75 -2.25 35.80
CA ALA A 615 24.75 -1.36 36.96
C ALA A 615 24.69 -2.09 38.31
N ALA A 616 24.11 -3.30 38.34
CA ALA A 616 23.98 -4.12 39.55
C ALA A 616 25.26 -4.88 39.94
N GLY A 617 26.32 -4.84 39.12
CA GLY A 617 27.64 -5.42 39.45
C GLY A 617 27.67 -6.95 39.53
N ALA A 618 26.76 -7.65 38.85
CA ALA A 618 26.80 -9.10 38.75
C ALA A 618 27.95 -9.53 37.83
N GLN A 619 29.02 -10.02 38.43
CA GLN A 619 30.16 -10.60 37.73
C GLN A 619 29.69 -11.90 37.05
N ALA A 620 29.63 -11.89 35.71
CA ALA A 620 29.37 -13.08 34.93
C ALA A 620 30.59 -14.02 35.04
N ASP A 621 30.60 -14.86 36.08
CA ASP A 621 31.45 -16.04 36.13
C ASP A 621 30.99 -17.00 35.03
N GLY A 622 31.97 -17.56 34.31
CA GLY A 622 31.77 -18.41 33.16
C GLY A 622 31.00 -19.70 33.44
N ASP A 623 30.46 -20.24 32.34
CA ASP A 623 29.88 -21.59 32.19
C ASP A 623 28.41 -21.81 32.63
N ASP A 624 27.64 -20.77 32.91
CA ASP A 624 26.17 -20.87 32.87
C ASP A 624 25.66 -20.30 31.54
N GLU A 625 25.27 -21.23 30.67
CA GLU A 625 24.43 -20.99 29.49
C GLU A 625 23.23 -20.15 29.94
N LEU A 626 23.29 -18.84 29.68
CA LEU A 626 22.33 -17.80 30.09
C LEU A 626 20.90 -18.21 29.70
N ASP A 627 20.21 -18.83 30.65
CA ASP A 627 18.84 -19.35 30.62
C ASP A 627 17.81 -18.21 30.53
N TRP A 628 17.81 -17.47 29.42
CA TRP A 628 16.78 -16.49 29.05
C TRP A 628 15.85 -17.00 27.95
N LEU A 629 16.13 -18.16 27.36
CA LEU A 629 15.26 -18.82 26.39
C LEU A 629 14.05 -19.51 27.03
N SER A 630 14.11 -19.83 28.32
CA SER A 630 12.95 -20.38 29.08
C SER A 630 11.82 -19.36 29.26
N GLY A 631 12.10 -18.05 29.18
CA GLY A 631 11.10 -16.99 29.27
C GLY A 631 10.38 -16.66 27.95
N ALA A 632 10.70 -17.34 26.84
CA ALA A 632 9.93 -17.22 25.59
C ALA A 632 8.57 -17.93 25.66
N GLU A 633 8.30 -18.71 26.72
CA GLU A 633 6.99 -19.28 27.03
C GLU A 633 6.09 -18.32 27.83
N ASP A 634 6.65 -17.32 28.53
CA ASP A 634 5.95 -16.43 29.47
C ASP A 634 5.82 -14.96 28.98
N VAL A 635 5.89 -14.71 27.67
CA VAL A 635 5.27 -13.49 27.14
C VAL A 635 3.80 -13.83 26.99
N ASP A 636 2.95 -13.42 27.94
CA ASP A 636 1.51 -13.49 27.83
C ASP A 636 1.08 -12.74 26.56
N LEU A 637 0.99 -13.48 25.45
CA LEU A 637 0.50 -13.00 24.17
C LEU A 637 -0.89 -12.39 24.33
N GLU A 638 -1.66 -12.83 25.34
CA GLU A 638 -2.93 -12.22 25.70
C GLU A 638 -2.77 -10.80 26.27
N ASP A 639 -1.78 -10.50 27.13
CA ASP A 639 -1.64 -9.15 27.70
C ASP A 639 -1.19 -8.14 26.64
N THR A 640 -0.25 -8.50 25.76
CA THR A 640 0.22 -7.62 24.66
C THR A 640 -0.82 -7.43 23.55
N LEU A 641 -1.75 -8.38 23.38
CA LEU A 641 -2.83 -8.32 22.39
C LEU A 641 -4.18 -7.88 22.98
N SER A 642 -4.32 -7.82 24.32
CA SER A 642 -5.56 -7.44 25.01
C SER A 642 -5.91 -5.96 24.90
N GLU A 643 -4.94 -5.11 24.56
CA GLU A 643 -5.19 -3.69 24.30
C GLU A 643 -5.73 -3.41 22.89
N GLN A 644 -5.77 -4.40 21.99
CA GLN A 644 -6.33 -4.25 20.64
C GLN A 644 -7.32 -5.38 20.31
N SER A 645 -8.61 -5.10 20.53
CA SER A 645 -9.72 -6.00 20.23
C SER A 645 -9.79 -6.35 18.73
N VAL A 646 -9.56 -7.61 18.38
CA VAL A 646 -9.75 -8.14 17.02
C VAL A 646 -11.25 -8.25 16.74
N GLU A 647 -11.75 -7.42 15.82
CA GLU A 647 -13.15 -7.44 15.37
C GLU A 647 -13.47 -8.74 14.62
N THR A 648 -14.56 -9.42 15.01
CA THR A 648 -15.07 -10.59 14.27
C THR A 648 -15.91 -10.12 13.08
N ILE A 649 -15.61 -10.62 11.88
CA ILE A 649 -16.35 -10.29 10.64
C ILE A 649 -17.63 -11.12 10.54
N THR A 650 -18.76 -10.49 10.21
CA THR A 650 -20.03 -11.20 9.99
C THR A 650 -20.11 -11.86 8.61
N GLU A 651 -20.75 -13.04 8.51
CA GLU A 651 -20.93 -13.80 7.25
C GLU A 651 -21.60 -13.00 6.12
N GLU A 652 -22.39 -11.98 6.44
CA GLU A 652 -23.05 -11.10 5.46
C GLU A 652 -22.04 -10.38 4.55
N PHE A 653 -21.00 -9.78 5.12
CA PHE A 653 -20.00 -9.03 4.35
C PHE A 653 -19.07 -9.96 3.55
N LEU A 654 -18.74 -11.13 4.08
CA LEU A 654 -17.99 -12.15 3.35
C LEU A 654 -18.77 -12.63 2.11
N GLY A 655 -20.07 -12.91 2.28
CA GLY A 655 -20.93 -13.31 1.17
C GLY A 655 -21.14 -12.20 0.12
N PHE A 656 -21.08 -10.93 0.53
CA PHE A 656 -21.08 -9.82 -0.42
C PHE A 656 -19.79 -9.77 -1.26
N VAL A 657 -18.62 -9.89 -0.61
CA VAL A 657 -17.32 -9.88 -1.30
C VAL A 657 -17.19 -11.07 -2.27
N ASP A 658 -17.75 -12.24 -1.93
CA ASP A 658 -17.84 -13.40 -2.84
C ASP A 658 -18.62 -13.10 -4.13
N GLY A 659 -19.54 -12.13 -4.11
CA GLY A 659 -20.36 -11.74 -5.25
C GLY A 659 -19.79 -10.59 -6.09
N LEU A 660 -18.58 -10.11 -5.79
CA LEU A 660 -17.97 -9.00 -6.54
C LEU A 660 -17.34 -9.49 -7.85
N ASP A 661 -17.84 -8.94 -8.96
CA ASP A 661 -17.29 -9.15 -10.30
C ASP A 661 -16.46 -7.94 -10.78
N VAL A 662 -15.52 -8.19 -11.69
CA VAL A 662 -14.79 -7.13 -12.40
C VAL A 662 -15.78 -6.14 -13.03
N GLY A 663 -15.55 -4.85 -12.80
CA GLY A 663 -16.41 -3.74 -13.21
C GLY A 663 -17.22 -3.10 -12.08
N HIS A 664 -17.34 -3.75 -10.91
CA HIS A 664 -18.05 -3.16 -9.76
C HIS A 664 -17.33 -1.92 -9.22
N TRP A 665 -18.09 -0.87 -8.92
CA TRP A 665 -17.58 0.36 -8.34
C TRP A 665 -17.79 0.40 -6.83
N LEU A 666 -16.72 0.68 -6.10
CA LEU A 666 -16.74 0.91 -4.67
C LEU A 666 -16.19 2.31 -4.35
N GLU A 667 -16.76 2.93 -3.34
CA GLU A 667 -16.28 4.17 -2.73
C GLU A 667 -15.53 3.83 -1.43
N PHE A 668 -14.29 4.32 -1.32
CA PHE A 668 -13.40 4.12 -0.19
C PHE A 668 -13.24 5.45 0.56
N ALA A 669 -13.48 5.42 1.87
CA ALA A 669 -13.21 6.56 2.76
C ALA A 669 -11.71 6.58 3.11
N ASN A 670 -11.06 7.70 2.79
CA ASN A 670 -9.67 7.94 3.17
C ASN A 670 -9.60 8.52 4.60
N ALA A 671 -8.43 8.41 5.23
CA ALA A 671 -8.20 8.88 6.59
C ALA A 671 -8.36 10.41 6.77
N ASP A 672 -8.20 11.18 5.69
CA ASP A 672 -8.42 12.64 5.67
C ASP A 672 -9.92 13.01 5.52
N GLY A 673 -10.81 12.02 5.47
CA GLY A 673 -12.25 12.18 5.25
C GLY A 673 -12.63 12.38 3.77
N THR A 674 -11.67 12.38 2.85
CA THR A 674 -11.95 12.38 1.42
C THR A 674 -12.42 11.01 0.97
N LYS A 675 -13.15 10.96 -0.14
CA LYS A 675 -13.68 9.72 -0.72
C LYS A 675 -13.01 9.47 -2.06
N THR A 676 -12.46 8.28 -2.24
CA THR A 676 -11.93 7.82 -3.52
C THR A 676 -12.82 6.73 -4.07
N ARG A 677 -12.90 6.63 -5.39
CA ARG A 677 -13.70 5.59 -6.06
C ARG A 677 -12.79 4.70 -6.86
N GLY A 678 -12.99 3.41 -6.71
CA GLY A 678 -12.25 2.39 -7.43
C GLY A 678 -13.22 1.44 -8.13
N ARG A 679 -12.94 1.18 -9.40
CA ARG A 679 -13.55 0.09 -10.16
C ARG A 679 -12.74 -1.17 -9.92
N LEU A 680 -13.39 -2.26 -9.57
CA LEU A 680 -12.75 -3.57 -9.48
C LEU A 680 -12.25 -3.94 -10.88
N ALA A 681 -10.95 -3.92 -11.08
CA ALA A 681 -10.32 -4.00 -12.39
C ALA A 681 -9.71 -5.39 -12.63
N TRP A 682 -9.28 -6.06 -11.56
CA TRP A 682 -8.69 -7.38 -11.64
C TRP A 682 -8.87 -8.14 -10.33
N ILE A 683 -8.98 -9.46 -10.42
CA ILE A 683 -9.01 -10.38 -9.29
C ILE A 683 -7.90 -11.41 -9.54
N SER A 684 -6.99 -11.57 -8.58
CA SER A 684 -5.89 -12.52 -8.70
C SER A 684 -6.43 -13.94 -8.82
N PRO A 685 -6.04 -14.69 -9.86
CA PRO A 685 -6.45 -16.08 -10.02
C PRO A 685 -5.82 -17.01 -8.97
N ASP A 686 -4.68 -16.63 -8.40
CA ASP A 686 -3.91 -17.46 -7.47
C ASP A 686 -4.29 -17.18 -6.01
N SER A 687 -4.44 -15.91 -5.65
CA SER A 687 -4.65 -15.48 -4.26
C SER A 687 -6.09 -15.04 -3.96
N GLY A 688 -6.88 -14.75 -4.98
CA GLY A 688 -8.20 -14.11 -4.83
C GLY A 688 -8.13 -12.65 -4.37
N ARG A 689 -6.96 -11.98 -4.42
CA ARG A 689 -6.85 -10.54 -4.12
C ARG A 689 -7.56 -9.70 -5.17
N PHE A 690 -8.16 -8.61 -4.71
CA PHE A 690 -8.86 -7.63 -5.53
C PHE A 690 -7.94 -6.44 -5.83
N LEU A 691 -7.94 -5.97 -7.08
CA LEU A 691 -7.28 -4.74 -7.49
C LEU A 691 -8.33 -3.74 -7.98
N PHE A 692 -8.42 -2.60 -7.30
CA PHE A 692 -9.28 -1.49 -7.67
C PHE A 692 -8.46 -0.37 -8.32
N THR A 693 -8.94 0.11 -9.46
CA THR A 693 -8.31 1.22 -10.20
C THR A 693 -9.29 2.36 -10.42
N ASP A 694 -8.77 3.56 -10.67
CA ASP A 694 -9.59 4.70 -11.07
C ASP A 694 -9.87 4.69 -12.60
N LEU A 695 -10.51 5.74 -13.11
CA LEU A 695 -10.78 5.88 -14.55
C LEU A 695 -9.52 5.94 -15.43
N ALA A 696 -8.38 6.35 -14.87
CA ALA A 696 -7.11 6.39 -15.60
C ALA A 696 -6.36 5.04 -15.51
N GLY A 697 -6.93 4.04 -14.84
CA GLY A 697 -6.28 2.75 -14.61
C GLY A 697 -5.17 2.81 -13.57
N ALA A 698 -5.08 3.90 -12.80
CA ALA A 698 -4.14 4.00 -11.70
C ALA A 698 -4.69 3.20 -10.50
N LYS A 699 -3.80 2.48 -9.82
CA LYS A 699 -4.15 1.72 -8.62
C LYS A 699 -4.70 2.65 -7.54
N VAL A 700 -5.90 2.35 -7.06
CA VAL A 700 -6.53 3.00 -5.90
C VAL A 700 -6.23 2.19 -4.65
N VAL A 701 -6.60 0.91 -4.65
CA VAL A 701 -6.38 0.00 -3.53
C VAL A 701 -6.26 -1.44 -4.04
N ASP A 702 -5.43 -2.24 -3.38
CA ASP A 702 -5.52 -3.70 -3.46
C ASP A 702 -5.95 -4.24 -2.10
N ALA A 703 -6.79 -5.27 -2.11
CA ALA A 703 -7.35 -5.82 -0.90
C ALA A 703 -7.44 -7.34 -0.99
N THR A 704 -7.23 -8.01 0.14
CA THR A 704 -7.62 -9.41 0.28
C THR A 704 -9.14 -9.49 0.45
N HIS A 705 -9.71 -10.67 0.24
CA HIS A 705 -11.11 -10.95 0.54
C HIS A 705 -11.52 -10.53 1.95
N HIS A 706 -10.70 -10.89 2.94
CA HIS A 706 -10.95 -10.59 4.34
C HIS A 706 -10.86 -9.10 4.66
N SER A 707 -9.80 -8.42 4.19
CA SER A 707 -9.61 -6.98 4.46
C SER A 707 -10.72 -6.13 3.83
N LEU A 708 -11.20 -6.52 2.65
CA LEU A 708 -12.32 -5.81 2.01
C LEU A 708 -13.64 -5.99 2.78
N ALA A 709 -13.91 -7.21 3.27
CA ALA A 709 -15.10 -7.50 4.08
C ALA A 709 -15.08 -6.71 5.40
N LEU A 710 -13.91 -6.56 6.02
CA LEU A 710 -13.74 -5.79 7.26
C LEU A 710 -14.02 -4.30 7.03
N GLU A 711 -13.51 -3.72 5.96
CA GLU A 711 -13.71 -2.30 5.66
C GLU A 711 -15.16 -1.99 5.25
N LEU A 712 -15.85 -2.94 4.61
CA LEU A 712 -17.31 -2.89 4.42
C LEU A 712 -18.06 -2.92 5.75
N GLN A 713 -17.67 -3.79 6.68
CA GLN A 713 -18.29 -3.89 8.01
C GLN A 713 -18.12 -2.61 8.83
N ARG A 714 -16.97 -1.94 8.69
CA ARG A 714 -16.68 -0.65 9.35
C ARG A 714 -17.41 0.53 8.72
N GLY A 715 -18.00 0.35 7.54
CA GLY A 715 -18.65 1.42 6.78
C GLY A 715 -17.66 2.36 6.08
N ASN A 716 -16.39 1.97 5.98
CA ASN A 716 -15.36 2.71 5.25
C ASN A 716 -15.44 2.46 3.74
N VAL A 717 -16.12 1.39 3.34
CA VAL A 717 -16.38 1.06 1.93
C VAL A 717 -17.89 1.08 1.66
N LYS A 718 -18.30 1.76 0.59
CA LYS A 718 -19.69 1.83 0.14
C LYS A 718 -19.81 1.36 -1.31
N VAL A 719 -20.81 0.55 -1.59
CA VAL A 719 -21.10 0.04 -2.94
C VAL A 719 -21.80 1.13 -3.76
N ILE A 720 -21.38 1.33 -5.01
CA ILE A 720 -22.06 2.22 -5.95
C ILE A 720 -22.96 1.36 -6.85
N GLU A 721 -24.27 1.60 -6.78
CA GLU A 721 -25.26 0.86 -7.60
C GLU A 721 -25.13 1.20 -9.10
N GLY A 722 -25.18 0.18 -9.95
CA GLY A 722 -24.88 0.28 -11.39
C GLY A 722 -26.07 0.54 -12.33
N GLU A 723 -27.24 0.98 -11.84
CA GLU A 723 -28.36 1.30 -12.75
C GLU A 723 -28.15 2.64 -13.48
N PRO A 724 -28.47 2.76 -14.79
CA PRO A 724 -28.34 4.02 -15.52
C PRO A 724 -29.17 5.14 -14.90
N LEU A 725 -28.52 6.28 -14.64
CA LEU A 725 -29.07 7.39 -13.86
C LEU A 725 -30.49 7.79 -14.31
N VAL A 726 -30.69 8.02 -15.61
CA VAL A 726 -31.97 8.48 -16.15
C VAL A 726 -33.07 7.42 -16.01
N ASP A 727 -32.73 6.15 -16.13
CA ASP A 727 -33.70 5.06 -16.03
C ASP A 727 -34.18 4.87 -14.58
N ARG A 728 -33.26 4.99 -13.62
CA ARG A 728 -33.57 5.02 -12.18
C ARG A 728 -34.47 6.22 -11.85
N VAL A 729 -34.11 7.41 -12.34
CA VAL A 729 -34.90 8.63 -12.15
C VAL A 729 -36.30 8.50 -12.76
N MET A 730 -36.40 8.04 -14.01
CA MET A 730 -37.67 7.90 -14.71
C MET A 730 -38.59 6.87 -14.06
N SER A 731 -38.04 5.81 -13.47
CA SER A 731 -38.80 4.82 -12.70
C SER A 731 -39.38 5.45 -11.43
N ASN A 732 -38.55 6.16 -10.65
CA ASN A 732 -38.99 6.90 -9.46
C ASN A 732 -40.04 7.97 -9.78
N VAL A 733 -39.84 8.77 -10.84
CA VAL A 733 -40.82 9.78 -11.27
C VAL A 733 -42.14 9.13 -11.69
N THR A 734 -42.10 8.00 -12.38
CA THR A 734 -43.30 7.26 -12.77
C THR A 734 -44.06 6.75 -11.54
N GLU A 735 -43.36 6.19 -10.56
CA GLU A 735 -43.95 5.68 -9.32
C GLU A 735 -44.64 6.79 -8.52
N ARG A 736 -44.03 7.98 -8.45
CA ARG A 736 -44.63 9.17 -7.78
C ARG A 736 -45.88 9.70 -8.51
N LEU A 737 -45.89 9.63 -9.83
CA LEU A 737 -47.08 9.98 -10.62
C LEU A 737 -48.20 8.95 -10.43
N GLU A 738 -47.86 7.67 -10.28
CA GLU A 738 -48.80 6.57 -10.00
C GLU A 738 -49.39 6.64 -8.59
N SER A 739 -48.62 7.10 -7.60
CA SER A 739 -49.07 7.30 -6.22
C SER A 739 -49.92 8.56 -6.01
N GLY A 740 -50.07 9.40 -7.04
CA GLY A 740 -50.87 10.63 -6.98
C GLY A 740 -50.17 11.82 -6.33
N GLU A 741 -48.87 11.72 -6.06
CA GLU A 741 -48.02 12.84 -5.63
C GLU A 741 -47.67 13.75 -6.82
N LEU A 742 -48.67 14.43 -7.38
CA LEU A 742 -48.40 15.54 -8.30
C LEU A 742 -47.92 16.76 -7.49
N PRO A 743 -46.74 17.36 -7.79
CA PRO A 743 -46.28 18.57 -7.12
C PRO A 743 -47.14 19.78 -7.53
N GLY A 744 -48.24 19.94 -6.80
CA GLY A 744 -49.09 21.13 -6.75
C GLY A 744 -49.76 21.30 -5.38
N THR A 745 -49.39 20.48 -4.39
CA THR A 745 -49.95 20.50 -3.02
C THR A 745 -48.90 20.36 -1.92
N LEU A 746 -47.68 20.85 -2.17
CA LEU A 746 -46.75 21.21 -1.10
C LEU A 746 -46.70 22.74 -1.05
N HIS A 747 -47.23 23.27 0.05
CA HIS A 747 -47.52 24.67 0.31
C HIS A 747 -46.28 25.57 0.36
#